data_AF-A0AAV0ID16-F1
#
_entry.id   AF-A0AAV0ID16-F1
#
_cell.length_a   1.000
_cell.length_b   1.000
_cell.length_c   1.000
_cell.angle_alpha   90.00
_cell.angle_beta   90.00
_cell.angle_gamma   90.00
#
_symmetry.space_group_name_H-M   'P 1'
#
loop_
_entity.id
_entity.type
_entity.pdbx_description
1 polymer ?
#
loop_
_entity_poly.entity_id
_entity_poly.type
_entity_poly.pdbx_seq_one_letter_code
_entity_poly.pdbx_strand_id
1 'polypeptide(L)'
;MAPRTTSPLIITLFLFFSISSPSHCFKITTKLIHRDSYFSPLYNATATTADRAGRILEGTLARYGHLISSYDDEPLSVDIEASGTWGIKYNIFYVNFSIGDPPVPQLALMDTGSDLLWVKCPPCSPCSTSSGATYFYSFNSKTYSPLPFKLQKGWWPWSQKHCMYTIDYRGGHSSEGVYATEQLTFQTSNNGFVTTIPKVLFGCSTKLTGPEGLDPHVNGVLGLIAGADTPTIPYGHFSLATRLGTSFSYCVDSLSDRYYPHNHLSFGDAVDLIGEMTPLYLQDDGRYSVHLSGISLGGKTLDIDIDVGTVEKDAGGFPTLGIRFIGGVELVLDRFGMFLQVKDDVFCLAVVRSKGVTIIGMMAQQGYNVGYDLGARSLIHRDSRLSPLYNASLTAADRAGRIVESSLARRAYLSAVDDDEPEDGIVGGIEARLVWGTKYNIFYIRFSIGQPPVKQLALLDTGSDLLWLKCPPCSPCPVDSGATFFYSFESKTYSPRPCTTACKKCTDYLGGQTSEGVYATDQLVFGTTDGRCTVVPKVLFGCCSKLTGPNVLDGQVNGVLGLAGGSYSSLPRGEESIVTRLGSKFSYCVGSLADVTYPHNRLSFGDAVDLVGDWTPLYLDHGNYYVQMFGISLGGKMSIRKKIAMDSGTELLHLYTEAFDVVKAEVQKLASSVLTEVPPVSPLELCYKGTVDKDATGFPALGLHFVGEAELITDKFGMFVQMDVDTFCLAALRSESLSIVGIMVQQGYNVGFDLRAMKVPSLNLLLTFVLFFIIFSSSITLITSSNDRPTITTRLIHRDSVFSPLYNASETVSSLAQRATESSLARHEFLSSSSSDDDRLQPEGVQAGLVLATHHNVFYVEFSIGEPPVRQFALMDTGSSLTWVKCLPCRPCLPNSGVTFFDPTKSKTYSPRPCVLATEQLTFMSPAGHGATVALPNVQFGCCSTLTGTEHQDQNFNGLLALGAGPYSLVDGLGSKFSYCVGSVSDRSYAYNRLSIGANAYLTGDATAVAVKEGIYYVFIEGITLGGQVLNIKQEAITTMSYKQGVVLDTGAELSFLYTEVFDVLKAEVVKLANPILQQVPAPSPYELCYRGAVDREARGFPAMALQFARGAEVTVDNFGLFKQVTGDVFCFAVLRTGTISIVGMMAQQGYNVGYDLRAREVYLQSMDCQILPDS
;
A
#
# COMPACT_ATOMS: atom_id res chain seq x y z
N MET A 1 -54.85 44.17 30.99
CA MET A 1 -54.35 45.05 29.91
C MET A 1 -53.19 44.33 29.23
N ALA A 2 -53.44 43.84 28.00
CA ALA A 2 -52.57 43.48 26.85
C ALA A 2 -51.16 42.81 27.03
N PRO A 3 -50.69 42.05 26.03
CA PRO A 3 -50.08 40.72 26.23
C PRO A 3 -48.54 40.65 26.14
N ARG A 4 -48.03 39.51 26.62
CA ARG A 4 -46.65 39.02 26.54
C ARG A 4 -46.24 38.74 25.09
N THR A 5 -45.10 39.29 24.68
CA THR A 5 -44.33 38.83 23.51
C THR A 5 -43.00 38.24 23.99
N THR A 6 -42.83 36.95 23.73
CA THR A 6 -41.58 36.20 23.89
C THR A 6 -40.70 36.41 22.66
N SER A 7 -39.51 36.96 22.86
CA SER A 7 -38.44 37.03 21.86
C SER A 7 -37.36 36.01 22.25
N PRO A 8 -37.00 35.02 21.42
CA PRO A 8 -35.92 34.11 21.74
C PRO A 8 -34.56 34.72 21.35
N LEU A 9 -33.58 34.50 22.23
CA LEU A 9 -32.16 34.74 22.02
C LEU A 9 -31.69 34.13 20.69
N ILE A 10 -31.09 34.96 19.84
CA ILE A 10 -30.24 34.50 18.73
C ILE A 10 -28.90 34.09 19.35
N ILE A 11 -28.70 32.78 19.51
CA ILE A 11 -27.37 32.21 19.73
C ILE A 11 -26.78 31.94 18.34
N THR A 12 -25.92 32.83 17.87
CA THR A 12 -25.14 32.66 16.66
C THR A 12 -24.07 31.60 16.92
N LEU A 13 -24.42 30.33 16.72
CA LEU A 13 -23.47 29.22 16.72
C LEU A 13 -22.71 29.25 15.38
N PHE A 14 -21.61 30.01 15.31
CA PHE A 14 -20.65 29.88 14.23
C PHE A 14 -19.96 28.51 14.36
N LEU A 15 -20.56 27.48 13.79
CA LEU A 15 -19.87 26.24 13.47
C LEU A 15 -18.91 26.54 12.31
N PHE A 16 -17.68 26.94 12.65
CA PHE A 16 -16.54 26.79 11.76
C PHE A 16 -16.33 25.28 11.54
N PHE A 17 -17.05 24.70 10.58
CA PHE A 17 -16.57 23.51 9.90
C PHE A 17 -15.35 23.95 9.09
N SER A 18 -14.18 23.88 9.71
CA SER A 18 -12.94 23.80 8.96
C SER A 18 -13.03 22.56 8.08
N ILE A 19 -13.31 22.77 6.80
CA ILE A 19 -13.17 21.75 5.76
C ILE A 19 -11.68 21.40 5.76
N SER A 20 -11.31 20.36 6.49
CA SER A 20 -10.01 19.74 6.33
C SER A 20 -10.00 19.11 4.95
N SER A 21 -9.35 19.77 4.00
CA SER A 21 -8.92 19.12 2.76
C SER A 21 -8.25 17.79 3.13
N PRO A 22 -8.51 16.67 2.43
CA PRO A 22 -7.75 15.46 2.65
C PRO A 22 -6.28 15.80 2.48
N SER A 23 -5.52 15.71 3.56
CA SER A 23 -4.09 15.93 3.53
C SER A 23 -3.50 14.75 2.78
N HIS A 24 -3.27 14.91 1.48
CA HIS A 24 -2.66 13.89 0.65
C HIS A 24 -1.25 13.59 1.19
N CYS A 25 -1.00 12.31 1.48
CA CYS A 25 0.34 11.81 1.74
C CYS A 25 1.27 12.16 0.60
N PHE A 26 2.53 12.43 0.95
CA PHE A 26 3.56 12.70 -0.03
C PHE A 26 3.84 11.43 -0.83
N LYS A 27 3.48 11.45 -2.12
CA LYS A 27 3.85 10.45 -3.13
C LYS A 27 4.23 11.17 -4.41
N ILE A 28 5.37 10.80 -4.98
CA ILE A 28 5.83 11.26 -6.28
C ILE A 28 6.03 10.03 -7.14
N THR A 29 5.31 9.95 -8.26
CA THR A 29 5.53 8.92 -9.28
C THR A 29 5.99 9.60 -10.55
N THR A 30 7.18 9.24 -11.02
CA THR A 30 7.78 9.73 -12.27
C THR A 30 7.97 8.56 -13.23
N LYS A 31 7.94 8.85 -14.54
CA LYS A 31 8.14 7.83 -15.58
C LYS A 31 9.60 7.40 -15.61
N LEU A 32 9.83 6.09 -15.73
CA LEU A 32 11.15 5.54 -16.03
C LEU A 32 11.29 5.37 -17.54
N ILE A 33 12.37 5.92 -18.10
CA ILE A 33 12.60 5.93 -19.54
C ILE A 33 13.69 4.89 -19.84
N HIS A 34 13.31 3.81 -20.55
CA HIS A 34 14.30 2.82 -21.00
C HIS A 34 15.17 3.40 -22.13
N ARG A 35 16.48 3.14 -22.13
CA ARG A 35 17.45 3.69 -23.09
C ARG A 35 17.06 3.45 -24.54
N ASP A 36 16.62 2.22 -24.84
CA ASP A 36 16.21 1.79 -26.17
C ASP A 36 14.70 1.97 -26.43
N SER A 37 13.99 2.74 -25.59
CA SER A 37 12.58 3.13 -25.82
C SER A 37 12.48 4.24 -26.87
N TYR A 38 11.38 4.26 -27.63
CA TYR A 38 11.03 5.41 -28.49
C TYR A 38 10.96 6.76 -27.76
N PHE A 39 10.74 6.75 -26.45
CA PHE A 39 10.68 7.95 -25.61
C PHE A 39 12.05 8.44 -25.11
N SER A 40 13.11 7.69 -25.38
CA SER A 40 14.47 8.05 -24.98
C SER A 40 15.13 8.96 -26.03
N PRO A 41 15.79 10.06 -25.61
CA PRO A 41 16.60 10.86 -26.53
C PRO A 41 17.82 10.09 -27.07
N LEU A 42 18.10 8.91 -26.51
CA LEU A 42 19.20 8.03 -26.90
C LEU A 42 18.74 6.86 -27.79
N TYR A 43 17.47 6.84 -28.20
CA TYR A 43 16.92 5.76 -29.02
C TYR A 43 17.67 5.65 -30.35
N ASN A 44 18.25 4.49 -30.62
CA ASN A 44 18.85 4.18 -31.91
C ASN A 44 17.96 3.21 -32.70
N ALA A 45 17.28 3.76 -33.72
CA ALA A 45 16.38 3.00 -34.60
C ALA A 45 17.11 1.95 -35.45
N THR A 46 18.41 2.13 -35.72
CA THR A 46 19.20 1.20 -36.56
C THR A 46 19.89 0.11 -35.75
N ALA A 47 19.85 0.17 -34.41
CA ALA A 47 20.44 -0.86 -33.56
C ALA A 47 19.71 -2.20 -33.71
N THR A 48 20.48 -3.26 -33.96
CA THR A 48 19.98 -4.64 -34.07
C THR A 48 19.66 -5.24 -32.69
N THR A 49 18.94 -6.36 -32.66
CA THR A 49 18.70 -7.15 -31.44
C THR A 49 20.02 -7.57 -30.78
N ALA A 50 21.02 -7.92 -31.59
CA ALA A 50 22.36 -8.26 -31.12
C ALA A 50 23.08 -7.06 -30.48
N ASP A 51 22.98 -5.86 -31.08
CA ASP A 51 23.59 -4.65 -30.51
C ASP A 51 22.98 -4.29 -29.15
N ARG A 52 21.66 -4.48 -29.00
CA ARG A 52 20.93 -4.23 -27.75
C ARG A 52 21.29 -5.27 -26.68
N ALA A 53 21.27 -6.55 -27.04
CA ALA A 53 21.67 -7.63 -26.14
C ALA A 53 23.13 -7.51 -25.69
N GLY A 54 24.03 -7.10 -26.61
CA GLY A 54 25.43 -6.80 -26.31
C GLY A 54 25.57 -5.74 -25.24
N ARG A 55 24.84 -4.62 -25.35
CA ARG A 55 24.84 -3.56 -24.32
C ARG A 55 24.35 -4.03 -22.95
N ILE A 56 23.30 -4.85 -22.91
CA ILE A 56 22.77 -5.42 -21.66
C ILE A 56 23.84 -6.31 -20.99
N LEU A 57 24.51 -7.15 -21.78
CA LEU A 57 25.57 -8.03 -21.29
C LEU A 57 26.78 -7.23 -20.77
N GLU A 58 27.25 -6.25 -21.55
CA GLU A 58 28.36 -5.37 -21.16
C GLU A 58 28.06 -4.61 -19.86
N GLY A 59 26.86 -4.03 -19.75
CA GLY A 59 26.40 -3.35 -18.53
C GLY A 59 26.32 -4.29 -17.33
N THR A 60 25.83 -5.52 -17.53
CA THR A 60 25.73 -6.55 -16.48
C THR A 60 27.11 -6.95 -15.97
N LEU A 61 28.06 -7.23 -16.86
CA LEU A 61 29.43 -7.61 -16.49
C LEU A 61 30.18 -6.46 -15.79
N ALA A 62 29.98 -5.23 -16.24
CA ALA A 62 30.54 -4.04 -15.59
C ALA A 62 30.02 -3.87 -14.15
N ARG A 63 28.70 -4.03 -13.96
CA ARG A 63 28.05 -3.92 -12.64
C ARG A 63 28.46 -5.07 -11.71
N TYR A 64 28.51 -6.28 -12.22
CA TYR A 64 28.99 -7.46 -11.48
C TYR A 64 30.43 -7.26 -10.99
N GLY A 65 31.32 -6.80 -11.88
CA GLY A 65 32.68 -6.43 -11.51
C GLY A 65 32.69 -5.43 -10.35
N HIS A 66 31.99 -4.30 -10.47
CA HIS A 66 31.90 -3.30 -9.39
C HIS A 66 31.45 -3.90 -8.05
N LEU A 67 30.44 -4.76 -8.05
CA LEU A 67 29.90 -5.34 -6.82
C LEU A 67 30.88 -6.30 -6.14
N ILE A 68 31.67 -7.08 -6.87
CA ILE A 68 32.62 -8.03 -6.27
C ILE A 68 33.90 -7.39 -5.76
N SER A 69 34.38 -6.29 -6.33
CA SER A 69 35.55 -5.59 -5.76
C SER A 69 35.34 -5.09 -4.33
N SER A 70 34.10 -4.99 -3.87
CA SER A 70 33.80 -4.66 -2.48
C SER A 70 33.94 -5.85 -1.52
N TYR A 71 34.15 -7.07 -2.03
CA TYR A 71 34.11 -8.33 -1.26
C TYR A 71 35.45 -9.09 -1.18
N ASP A 72 36.42 -8.90 -2.09
CA ASP A 72 37.70 -9.64 -2.08
C ASP A 72 38.90 -8.78 -2.52
N ASP A 73 40.03 -8.94 -1.82
CA ASP A 73 41.35 -8.33 -2.10
C ASP A 73 42.15 -9.05 -3.23
N GLU A 74 41.61 -10.09 -3.85
CA GLU A 74 42.32 -10.92 -4.85
C GLU A 74 41.63 -10.89 -6.25
N PRO A 75 42.36 -10.60 -7.34
CA PRO A 75 41.82 -10.62 -8.69
C PRO A 75 41.63 -12.07 -9.17
N LEU A 76 40.40 -12.56 -9.11
CA LEU A 76 40.04 -13.87 -9.67
C LEU A 76 40.04 -13.85 -11.20
N SER A 77 40.87 -14.72 -11.79
CA SER A 77 40.85 -15.05 -13.21
C SER A 77 39.53 -15.72 -13.58
N VAL A 78 38.64 -14.98 -14.23
CA VAL A 78 37.48 -15.54 -14.92
C VAL A 78 37.89 -15.76 -16.38
N ASP A 79 37.75 -16.99 -16.89
CA ASP A 79 37.97 -17.41 -18.29
C ASP A 79 36.92 -16.82 -19.27
N ILE A 80 36.64 -15.53 -19.14
CA ILE A 80 35.94 -14.75 -20.16
C ILE A 80 36.90 -13.62 -20.51
N GLU A 81 37.56 -13.73 -21.66
CA GLU A 81 38.36 -12.65 -22.26
C GLU A 81 37.45 -11.43 -22.54
N ALA A 82 37.12 -10.67 -21.50
CA ALA A 82 36.42 -9.40 -21.61
C ALA A 82 37.44 -8.32 -21.99
N SER A 83 37.85 -8.32 -23.25
CA SER A 83 38.51 -7.14 -23.81
C SER A 83 37.47 -6.02 -23.96
N GLY A 84 37.60 -4.92 -23.20
CA GLY A 84 37.01 -3.61 -23.52
C GLY A 84 35.95 -3.00 -22.57
N THR A 85 36.39 -2.12 -21.67
CA THR A 85 35.87 -0.74 -21.44
C THR A 85 34.39 -0.41 -21.02
N TRP A 86 34.20 -0.22 -19.69
CA TRP A 86 33.60 0.93 -18.93
C TRP A 86 32.06 1.18 -18.72
N GLY A 87 31.54 0.78 -17.55
CA GLY A 87 31.14 1.70 -16.45
C GLY A 87 29.71 2.26 -16.32
N ILE A 88 29.42 3.41 -16.97
CA ILE A 88 28.19 4.21 -16.69
C ILE A 88 27.33 4.38 -17.96
N LYS A 89 27.92 4.22 -19.14
CA LYS A 89 27.28 4.40 -20.46
C LYS A 89 26.17 3.37 -20.75
N TYR A 90 26.26 2.19 -20.13
CA TYR A 90 25.44 1.02 -20.44
C TYR A 90 24.27 0.80 -19.49
N ASN A 91 24.01 1.74 -18.56
CA ASN A 91 22.77 1.71 -17.79
C ASN A 91 21.58 2.01 -18.70
N ILE A 92 20.46 1.35 -18.40
CA ILE A 92 19.33 1.24 -19.32
C ILE A 92 18.10 2.05 -18.88
N PHE A 93 18.07 2.69 -17.71
CA PHE A 93 16.92 3.48 -17.24
C PHE A 93 17.29 4.90 -16.80
N TYR A 94 16.46 5.85 -17.22
CA TYR A 94 16.60 7.28 -16.91
C TYR A 94 15.35 7.83 -16.23
N VAL A 95 15.55 8.90 -15.46
CA VAL A 95 14.51 9.66 -14.74
C VAL A 95 14.57 11.12 -15.19
N ASN A 96 13.40 11.70 -15.46
CA ASN A 96 13.26 13.13 -15.76
C ASN A 96 12.74 13.90 -14.53
N PHE A 97 13.38 15.03 -14.23
CA PHE A 97 12.97 16.00 -13.19
C PHE A 97 13.53 17.39 -13.51
N SER A 98 13.05 18.43 -12.84
CA SER A 98 13.61 19.78 -12.95
C SER A 98 14.25 20.24 -11.64
N ILE A 99 15.26 21.11 -11.72
CA ILE A 99 16.02 21.62 -10.57
C ILE A 99 16.09 23.16 -10.59
N GLY A 100 15.92 23.80 -9.43
CA GLY A 100 16.05 25.24 -9.23
C GLY A 100 14.77 26.07 -9.38
N ASP A 101 14.89 27.38 -9.08
CA ASP A 101 13.89 28.42 -9.36
C ASP A 101 14.54 29.55 -10.20
N PRO A 102 14.25 29.66 -11.51
CA PRO A 102 13.23 28.89 -12.25
C PRO A 102 13.63 27.42 -12.50
N PRO A 103 12.66 26.49 -12.67
CA PRO A 103 12.95 25.07 -12.87
C PRO A 103 13.69 24.77 -14.18
N VAL A 104 14.83 24.06 -14.09
CA VAL A 104 15.64 23.63 -15.24
C VAL A 104 15.53 22.10 -15.40
N PRO A 105 15.07 21.56 -16.55
CA PRO A 105 14.91 20.12 -16.74
C PRO A 105 16.23 19.37 -16.77
N GLN A 106 16.26 18.17 -16.19
CA GLN A 106 17.40 17.28 -16.03
C GLN A 106 16.99 15.85 -16.37
N LEU A 107 17.83 15.18 -17.17
CA LEU A 107 17.76 13.75 -17.39
C LEU A 107 18.89 13.08 -16.60
N ALA A 108 18.54 12.27 -15.60
CA ALA A 108 19.51 11.55 -14.79
C ALA A 108 19.36 10.04 -14.94
N LEU A 109 20.48 9.34 -14.77
CA LEU A 109 20.55 7.88 -14.75
C LEU A 109 20.04 7.35 -13.40
N MET A 110 19.11 6.39 -13.42
CA MET A 110 18.69 5.71 -12.20
C MET A 110 19.75 4.69 -11.79
N ASP A 111 20.29 4.78 -10.57
CA ASP A 111 21.30 3.84 -10.09
C ASP A 111 20.97 3.29 -8.69
N THR A 112 20.62 2.01 -8.63
CA THR A 112 20.43 1.25 -7.38
C THR A 112 21.76 0.79 -6.75
N GLY A 113 22.90 1.32 -7.20
CA GLY A 113 24.23 1.09 -6.65
C GLY A 113 24.94 2.36 -6.16
N SER A 114 24.32 3.52 -6.34
CA SER A 114 24.80 4.82 -5.85
C SER A 114 23.81 5.41 -4.87
N ASP A 115 24.28 6.24 -3.95
CA ASP A 115 23.47 6.93 -2.92
C ASP A 115 23.18 8.38 -3.29
N LEU A 116 24.19 9.09 -3.82
CA LEU A 116 24.10 10.52 -4.09
C LEU A 116 23.34 10.82 -5.39
N LEU A 117 22.32 11.69 -5.30
CA LEU A 117 21.86 12.46 -6.45
C LEU A 117 22.89 13.55 -6.77
N TRP A 118 23.44 13.56 -7.98
CA TRP A 118 24.28 14.66 -8.45
C TRP A 118 23.99 15.04 -9.90
N VAL A 119 24.18 16.31 -10.23
CA VAL A 119 24.02 16.85 -11.58
C VAL A 119 25.22 17.71 -12.00
N LYS A 120 25.43 17.86 -13.31
CA LYS A 120 26.45 18.74 -13.90
C LYS A 120 26.13 20.21 -13.60
N CYS A 121 27.07 20.90 -12.96
CA CYS A 121 26.97 22.33 -12.61
C CYS A 121 28.11 23.14 -13.26
N PRO A 122 27.82 24.02 -14.23
CA PRO A 122 28.84 24.90 -14.80
C PRO A 122 29.36 25.95 -13.79
N PRO A 123 30.66 26.34 -13.86
CA PRO A 123 31.68 25.82 -14.76
C PRO A 123 32.08 24.39 -14.40
N CYS A 124 32.02 23.49 -15.40
CA CYS A 124 32.38 22.08 -15.26
C CYS A 124 33.48 21.70 -16.26
N SER A 125 34.45 20.87 -15.84
CA SER A 125 35.53 20.41 -16.70
C SER A 125 35.90 18.93 -16.50
N PRO A 126 36.03 18.13 -17.57
CA PRO A 126 35.39 18.24 -18.88
C PRO A 126 33.86 18.06 -18.80
N CYS A 127 33.10 19.04 -19.28
CA CYS A 127 31.69 18.89 -19.62
C CYS A 127 31.51 19.30 -21.09
N SER A 128 31.10 18.38 -21.98
CA SER A 128 30.90 18.69 -23.39
C SER A 128 29.75 19.68 -23.60
N THR A 129 29.97 20.76 -24.35
CA THR A 129 28.93 21.75 -24.71
C THR A 129 28.04 21.29 -25.88
N SER A 130 27.88 19.98 -26.08
CA SER A 130 27.09 19.43 -27.19
C SER A 130 25.64 19.93 -27.15
N SER A 131 25.08 20.24 -28.32
CA SER A 131 23.71 20.71 -28.52
C SER A 131 22.69 19.66 -28.06
N GLY A 132 22.13 19.81 -26.86
CA GLY A 132 21.02 18.97 -26.38
C GLY A 132 20.76 18.96 -24.88
N ALA A 133 21.78 19.14 -24.03
CA ALA A 133 21.63 19.09 -22.57
C ALA A 133 21.33 20.45 -21.92
N THR A 134 20.34 20.47 -21.02
CA THR A 134 20.00 21.62 -20.17
C THR A 134 20.80 21.63 -18.87
N TYR A 135 21.82 22.48 -18.80
CA TYR A 135 22.66 22.62 -17.60
C TYR A 135 21.98 23.41 -16.48
N PHE A 136 22.16 22.93 -15.25
CA PHE A 136 21.78 23.68 -14.06
C PHE A 136 22.90 24.66 -13.66
N TYR A 137 22.64 25.95 -13.83
CA TYR A 137 23.54 27.02 -13.40
C TYR A 137 23.16 27.46 -11.99
N SER A 138 23.94 27.03 -11.00
CA SER A 138 23.66 27.27 -9.57
C SER A 138 23.44 28.74 -9.21
N PHE A 139 24.17 29.65 -9.85
CA PHE A 139 24.06 31.10 -9.62
C PHE A 139 22.77 31.74 -10.19
N ASN A 140 22.04 31.03 -11.07
CA ASN A 140 20.77 31.51 -11.61
C ASN A 140 19.57 31.11 -10.76
N SER A 141 19.73 30.16 -9.84
CA SER A 141 18.66 29.66 -8.98
C SER A 141 18.59 30.44 -7.68
N LYS A 142 17.39 30.88 -7.31
CA LYS A 142 17.14 31.58 -6.04
C LYS A 142 17.12 30.65 -4.84
N THR A 143 16.93 29.36 -5.07
CA THR A 143 16.77 28.32 -4.04
C THR A 143 18.04 27.49 -3.83
N TYR A 144 19.11 27.77 -4.59
CA TYR A 144 20.42 27.14 -4.44
C TYR A 144 21.10 27.60 -3.14
N SER A 145 21.47 26.64 -2.29
CA SER A 145 22.19 26.92 -1.05
C SER A 145 23.31 25.91 -0.82
N PRO A 146 24.59 26.28 -1.03
CA PRO A 146 25.72 25.39 -0.80
C PRO A 146 25.94 25.14 0.69
N LEU A 147 26.34 23.93 1.05
CA LEU A 147 26.58 23.57 2.45
C LEU A 147 27.89 24.21 2.98
N PRO A 148 27.84 24.93 4.12
CA PRO A 148 29.01 25.59 4.69
C PRO A 148 29.94 24.60 5.40
N PHE A 149 31.25 24.80 5.26
CA PHE A 149 32.31 23.92 5.81
C PHE A 149 32.37 23.84 7.35
N LYS A 150 31.62 24.68 8.09
CA LYS A 150 31.64 24.71 9.57
C LYS A 150 31.05 23.46 10.26
N LEU A 151 30.65 22.45 9.50
CA LEU A 151 29.98 21.24 9.96
C LEU A 151 30.90 20.05 10.29
N GLN A 152 32.23 20.20 10.18
CA GLN A 152 33.15 19.08 10.44
C GLN A 152 34.31 19.47 11.36
N LYS A 153 34.49 18.68 12.42
CA LYS A 153 35.73 18.63 13.21
C LYS A 153 36.57 17.49 12.64
N GLY A 154 37.66 17.81 11.95
CA GLY A 154 38.75 16.88 11.67
C GLY A 154 38.95 16.54 10.19
N TRP A 155 40.18 16.81 9.74
CA TRP A 155 40.83 16.30 8.54
C TRP A 155 40.20 16.81 7.23
N TRP A 156 40.64 18.00 6.78
CA TRP A 156 40.91 18.42 5.38
C TRP A 156 41.56 19.81 5.36
N PRO A 157 42.28 20.19 4.29
CA PRO A 157 43.12 21.38 4.26
C PRO A 157 42.29 22.65 4.52
N TRP A 158 42.84 23.57 5.33
CA TRP A 158 42.19 24.78 5.88
C TRP A 158 41.79 25.87 4.86
N SER A 159 41.49 25.52 3.60
CA SER A 159 41.24 26.47 2.52
C SER A 159 39.85 26.39 1.87
N GLN A 160 38.99 25.43 2.23
CA GLN A 160 37.69 25.26 1.56
C GLN A 160 36.54 25.99 2.28
N LYS A 161 35.76 26.80 1.53
CA LYS A 161 34.60 27.55 2.04
C LYS A 161 33.32 26.71 2.15
N HIS A 162 33.24 25.60 1.41
CA HIS A 162 32.05 24.76 1.24
C HIS A 162 32.40 23.27 1.36
N CYS A 163 31.41 22.42 1.65
CA CYS A 163 31.57 20.97 1.68
C CYS A 163 31.72 20.41 0.25
N MET A 164 32.87 19.81 -0.03
CA MET A 164 33.16 19.14 -1.31
C MET A 164 32.79 17.66 -1.24
N TYR A 165 32.44 17.09 -2.40
CA TYR A 165 32.26 15.66 -2.58
C TYR A 165 33.11 15.15 -3.75
N THR A 166 33.49 13.88 -3.64
CA THR A 166 34.09 13.09 -4.72
C THR A 166 33.40 11.73 -4.71
N ILE A 167 32.89 11.31 -5.86
CA ILE A 167 32.35 9.97 -6.06
C ILE A 167 33.10 9.31 -7.21
N ASP A 168 33.67 8.15 -6.94
CA ASP A 168 34.45 7.37 -7.90
C ASP A 168 33.63 6.16 -8.34
N TYR A 169 33.46 6.03 -9.66
CA TYR A 169 32.83 4.89 -10.28
C TYR A 169 33.88 3.93 -10.81
N ARG A 170 33.63 2.62 -10.66
CA ARG A 170 34.55 1.60 -11.18
C ARG A 170 34.54 1.63 -12.71
N GLY A 171 35.51 2.35 -13.25
CA GLY A 171 35.74 2.50 -14.68
C GLY A 171 36.55 3.72 -15.08
N GLY A 172 37.31 4.29 -14.13
CA GLY A 172 38.04 5.55 -14.28
C GLY A 172 37.15 6.79 -14.29
N HIS A 173 35.83 6.65 -14.08
CA HIS A 173 34.91 7.78 -14.09
C HIS A 173 34.73 8.33 -12.66
N SER A 174 34.83 9.65 -12.47
CA SER A 174 34.55 10.28 -11.18
C SER A 174 33.75 11.56 -11.34
N SER A 175 32.97 11.92 -10.31
CA SER A 175 32.32 13.22 -10.19
C SER A 175 32.81 13.91 -8.92
N GLU A 176 33.27 15.15 -9.08
CA GLU A 176 33.71 16.02 -7.99
C GLU A 176 32.92 17.33 -8.03
N GLY A 177 32.51 17.82 -6.86
CA GLY A 177 31.71 19.03 -6.78
C GLY A 177 31.40 19.50 -5.37
N VAL A 178 30.43 20.39 -5.25
CA VAL A 178 29.99 20.98 -3.98
C VAL A 178 28.67 20.33 -3.56
N TYR A 179 28.55 19.94 -2.29
CA TYR A 179 27.25 19.58 -1.73
C TYR A 179 26.39 20.82 -1.53
N ALA A 180 25.16 20.78 -2.02
CA ALA A 180 24.22 21.87 -1.91
C ALA A 180 22.80 21.38 -1.67
N THR A 181 21.95 22.26 -1.15
CA THR A 181 20.50 22.05 -1.14
C THR A 181 19.85 22.86 -2.24
N GLU A 182 18.84 22.28 -2.87
CA GLU A 182 18.08 22.91 -3.95
C GLU A 182 16.64 22.37 -4.00
N GLN A 183 15.78 23.06 -4.71
CA GLN A 183 14.43 22.65 -5.02
C GLN A 183 14.40 21.72 -6.24
N LEU A 184 13.76 20.56 -6.10
CA LEU A 184 13.47 19.66 -7.22
C LEU A 184 11.99 19.69 -7.59
N THR A 185 11.68 19.51 -8.86
CA THR A 185 10.33 19.53 -9.39
C THR A 185 10.09 18.29 -10.27
N PHE A 186 9.06 17.52 -9.96
CA PHE A 186 8.69 16.29 -10.68
C PHE A 186 7.33 16.44 -11.35
N GLN A 187 7.20 15.94 -12.57
CA GLN A 187 5.91 15.78 -13.23
C GLN A 187 5.32 14.44 -12.84
N THR A 188 4.17 14.43 -12.16
CA THR A 188 3.55 13.20 -11.68
C THR A 188 2.70 12.55 -12.78
N SER A 189 2.92 11.26 -13.03
CA SER A 189 2.22 10.49 -14.08
C SER A 189 0.72 10.36 -13.84
N ASN A 190 0.27 10.48 -12.58
CA ASN A 190 -1.08 10.08 -12.20
C ASN A 190 -2.14 11.17 -12.38
N ASN A 191 -1.78 12.41 -12.73
CA ASN A 191 -2.73 13.52 -12.90
C ASN A 191 -2.17 14.73 -13.68
N GLY A 192 -0.92 14.69 -14.16
CA GLY A 192 -0.24 15.87 -14.74
C GLY A 192 0.13 16.95 -13.72
N PHE A 193 -0.05 16.71 -12.42
CA PHE A 193 0.38 17.66 -11.37
C PHE A 193 1.90 17.73 -11.28
N VAL A 194 2.40 18.94 -11.06
CA VAL A 194 3.80 19.24 -10.83
C VAL A 194 4.03 19.30 -9.31
N THR A 195 4.88 18.43 -8.79
CA THR A 195 5.25 18.39 -7.36
C THR A 195 6.63 18.98 -7.16
N THR A 196 6.73 19.96 -6.27
CA THR A 196 7.97 20.68 -5.98
C THR A 196 8.43 20.42 -4.54
N ILE A 197 9.68 20.02 -4.39
CA ILE A 197 10.29 19.60 -3.13
C ILE A 197 11.43 20.57 -2.78
N PRO A 198 11.34 21.34 -1.69
CA PRO A 198 12.39 22.26 -1.31
C PRO A 198 13.56 21.56 -0.59
N LYS A 199 14.75 22.17 -0.62
CA LYS A 199 15.92 21.79 0.20
C LYS A 199 16.38 20.32 0.04
N VAL A 200 16.26 19.76 -1.15
CA VAL A 200 16.82 18.46 -1.50
C VAL A 200 18.35 18.59 -1.58
N LEU A 201 19.06 17.71 -0.88
CA LEU A 201 20.52 17.64 -0.91
C LEU A 201 20.94 16.94 -2.19
N PHE A 202 21.89 17.52 -2.90
CA PHE A 202 22.44 16.96 -4.11
C PHE A 202 23.89 17.40 -4.31
N GLY A 203 24.61 16.69 -5.16
CA GLY A 203 25.94 17.06 -5.63
C GLY A 203 25.88 17.98 -6.84
N CYS A 204 26.47 19.16 -6.72
CA CYS A 204 26.65 20.10 -7.81
C CYS A 204 28.04 19.88 -8.44
N SER A 205 28.10 19.03 -9.47
CA SER A 205 29.36 18.52 -10.05
C SER A 205 30.05 19.57 -10.91
N THR A 206 31.26 19.97 -10.51
CA THR A 206 32.11 20.93 -11.26
C THR A 206 33.26 20.26 -11.99
N LYS A 207 33.48 18.96 -11.78
CA LYS A 207 34.51 18.20 -12.48
C LYS A 207 34.06 16.77 -12.67
N LEU A 208 34.25 16.28 -13.89
CA LEU A 208 33.98 14.90 -14.27
C LEU A 208 35.27 14.34 -14.84
N THR A 209 35.79 13.23 -14.33
CA THR A 209 36.94 12.55 -14.95
C THR A 209 36.50 11.23 -15.55
N GLY A 210 37.20 10.73 -16.58
CA GLY A 210 36.94 9.42 -17.18
C GLY A 210 37.29 9.32 -18.67
N PRO A 211 37.58 8.11 -19.18
CA PRO A 211 38.04 7.89 -20.55
C PRO A 211 36.99 8.14 -21.65
N GLU A 212 35.69 8.02 -21.37
CA GLU A 212 34.61 8.20 -22.38
C GLU A 212 33.49 9.21 -22.00
N GLY A 213 33.44 9.68 -20.75
CA GLY A 213 32.43 10.65 -20.29
C GLY A 213 30.99 10.11 -20.26
N LEU A 214 30.09 10.83 -19.58
CA LEU A 214 28.64 10.55 -19.67
C LEU A 214 28.12 10.88 -21.08
N ASP A 215 27.06 10.18 -21.51
CA ASP A 215 26.33 10.54 -22.73
C ASP A 215 25.97 12.05 -22.68
N PRO A 216 26.16 12.82 -23.76
CA PRO A 216 25.94 14.25 -23.77
C PRO A 216 24.54 14.68 -23.32
N HIS A 217 23.51 13.84 -23.46
CA HIS A 217 22.13 14.14 -23.03
C HIS A 217 21.84 13.83 -21.56
N VAL A 218 22.75 13.14 -20.87
CA VAL A 218 22.58 12.71 -19.48
C VAL A 218 23.32 13.68 -18.56
N ASN A 219 22.60 14.29 -17.62
CA ASN A 219 23.09 15.39 -16.79
C ASN A 219 23.53 14.97 -15.40
N GLY A 220 23.34 13.71 -15.00
CA GLY A 220 23.65 13.27 -13.64
C GLY A 220 23.26 11.83 -13.36
N VAL A 221 23.41 11.45 -12.09
CA VAL A 221 23.00 10.15 -11.55
C VAL A 221 22.05 10.39 -10.38
N LEU A 222 20.96 9.64 -10.33
CA LEU A 222 20.00 9.57 -9.25
C LEU A 222 20.26 8.26 -8.48
N GLY A 223 20.99 8.37 -7.37
CA GLY A 223 21.25 7.27 -6.46
C GLY A 223 20.03 6.87 -5.62
N LEU A 224 19.85 5.56 -5.41
CA LEU A 224 18.73 4.97 -4.65
C LEU A 224 19.15 4.15 -3.42
N ILE A 225 20.42 3.79 -3.26
CA ILE A 225 20.86 3.07 -2.05
C ILE A 225 20.89 4.01 -0.85
N ALA A 226 20.96 3.48 0.36
CA ALA A 226 20.95 4.32 1.57
C ALA A 226 22.26 5.12 1.75
N GLY A 227 23.36 4.65 1.15
CA GLY A 227 24.72 5.21 1.30
C GLY A 227 25.46 4.63 2.49
N ALA A 228 26.80 4.61 2.45
CA ALA A 228 27.63 4.02 3.51
C ALA A 228 27.75 4.94 4.74
N ASP A 229 27.98 4.38 5.94
CA ASP A 229 28.38 5.19 7.09
C ASP A 229 29.76 5.77 6.81
N THR A 230 29.90 7.07 7.02
CA THR A 230 31.22 7.69 7.12
C THR A 230 31.36 8.30 8.49
N PRO A 231 32.59 8.36 9.07
CA PRO A 231 32.82 8.98 10.38
C PRO A 231 32.31 10.43 10.49
N THR A 232 32.00 11.06 9.36
CA THR A 232 31.56 12.44 9.25
C THR A 232 30.09 12.59 8.86
N ILE A 233 29.43 11.56 8.31
CA ILE A 233 28.06 11.64 7.76
C ILE A 233 27.31 10.30 7.94
N PRO A 234 26.19 10.27 8.69
CA PRO A 234 25.41 9.05 8.93
C PRO A 234 24.70 8.50 7.68
N TYR A 235 24.36 7.21 7.73
CA TYR A 235 23.51 6.51 6.75
C TYR A 235 22.27 7.32 6.30
N GLY A 236 21.96 7.30 5.00
CA GLY A 236 20.70 7.84 4.46
C GLY A 236 20.65 9.36 4.31
N HIS A 237 21.70 10.11 4.65
CA HIS A 237 21.66 11.57 4.56
C HIS A 237 21.68 12.11 3.12
N PHE A 238 22.37 11.41 2.21
CA PHE A 238 22.55 11.79 0.81
C PHE A 238 21.56 11.15 -0.17
N SER A 239 20.92 10.07 0.26
CA SER A 239 20.01 9.32 -0.60
C SER A 239 18.70 10.06 -0.80
N LEU A 240 18.31 10.22 -2.07
CA LEU A 240 17.01 10.79 -2.40
C LEU A 240 15.88 9.88 -1.91
N ALA A 241 16.09 8.56 -1.98
CA ALA A 241 15.11 7.56 -1.58
C ALA A 241 14.73 7.62 -0.09
N THR A 242 15.71 7.83 0.79
CA THR A 242 15.50 7.98 2.25
C THR A 242 14.99 9.37 2.64
N ARG A 243 15.22 10.38 1.79
CA ARG A 243 14.83 11.78 2.04
C ARG A 243 13.39 12.08 1.64
N LEU A 244 12.95 11.54 0.51
CA LEU A 244 11.64 11.83 -0.06
C LEU A 244 10.50 11.05 0.57
N GLY A 245 10.78 10.00 1.32
CA GLY A 245 9.73 9.22 1.94
C GLY A 245 10.26 8.11 2.80
N THR A 246 9.35 7.32 3.30
CA THR A 246 9.66 6.07 3.99
C THR A 246 9.69 4.88 3.04
N SER A 247 9.35 5.04 1.76
CA SER A 247 9.36 3.95 0.78
C SER A 247 9.67 4.46 -0.62
N PHE A 248 10.18 3.56 -1.46
CA PHE A 248 10.22 3.76 -2.91
C PHE A 248 9.89 2.46 -3.64
N SER A 249 9.37 2.54 -4.86
CA SER A 249 9.14 1.37 -5.71
C SER A 249 9.46 1.68 -7.15
N TYR A 250 9.81 0.67 -7.93
CA TYR A 250 9.89 0.79 -9.37
C TYR A 250 9.26 -0.41 -10.05
N CYS A 251 8.68 -0.16 -11.22
CA CYS A 251 8.17 -1.20 -12.10
C CYS A 251 8.87 -1.05 -13.45
N VAL A 252 9.35 -2.17 -13.99
CA VAL A 252 9.93 -2.25 -15.33
C VAL A 252 9.18 -3.31 -16.14
N ASP A 253 8.67 -2.91 -17.29
CA ASP A 253 7.96 -3.76 -18.25
C ASP A 253 8.96 -4.64 -19.02
N SER A 254 8.46 -5.56 -19.85
CA SER A 254 9.31 -6.49 -20.60
C SER A 254 10.34 -5.73 -21.45
N LEU A 255 11.64 -6.01 -21.25
CA LEU A 255 12.72 -5.39 -22.03
C LEU A 255 12.68 -5.72 -23.54
N SER A 256 11.78 -6.61 -23.95
CA SER A 256 11.50 -6.95 -25.35
C SER A 256 10.54 -5.99 -26.06
N ASP A 257 9.71 -5.24 -25.33
CA ASP A 257 8.87 -4.15 -25.87
C ASP A 257 9.73 -2.89 -26.11
N ARG A 258 9.28 -1.93 -26.92
CA ARG A 258 9.93 -0.61 -27.12
C ARG A 258 9.04 0.57 -26.70
N TYR A 259 7.76 0.32 -26.45
CA TYR A 259 6.77 1.34 -26.06
C TYR A 259 6.68 1.52 -24.53
N TYR A 260 6.95 0.49 -23.72
CA TYR A 260 7.12 0.56 -22.25
C TYR A 260 6.18 1.52 -21.48
N PRO A 261 4.85 1.41 -21.62
CA PRO A 261 3.93 2.42 -21.09
C PRO A 261 3.83 2.43 -19.55
N HIS A 262 4.28 1.35 -18.89
CA HIS A 262 4.10 1.13 -17.45
C HIS A 262 5.35 1.40 -16.60
N ASN A 263 6.48 1.75 -17.23
CA ASN A 263 7.74 1.99 -16.51
C ASN A 263 7.63 3.22 -15.60
N HIS A 264 7.79 3.03 -14.29
CA HIS A 264 7.68 4.12 -13.33
C HIS A 264 8.56 3.92 -12.09
N LEU A 265 8.89 5.03 -11.45
CA LEU A 265 9.60 5.13 -10.17
C LEU A 265 8.77 5.99 -9.23
N SER A 266 8.44 5.44 -8.06
CA SER A 266 7.64 6.10 -7.04
C SER A 266 8.46 6.32 -5.77
N PHE A 267 8.33 7.49 -5.15
CA PHE A 267 8.88 7.84 -3.84
C PHE A 267 7.78 8.36 -2.93
N GLY A 268 7.91 8.14 -1.63
CA GLY A 268 7.06 8.79 -0.65
C GLY A 268 6.53 7.87 0.43
N ASP A 269 5.79 8.47 1.38
CA ASP A 269 5.18 7.75 2.49
C ASP A 269 3.91 6.99 2.07
N ALA A 270 3.39 7.27 0.87
CA ALA A 270 2.24 6.59 0.27
C ALA A 270 2.55 5.85 -1.05
N VAL A 271 3.73 5.25 -1.13
CA VAL A 271 4.06 4.33 -2.24
C VAL A 271 3.27 3.04 -2.05
N ASP A 272 2.61 2.58 -3.12
CA ASP A 272 1.80 1.36 -3.09
C ASP A 272 2.72 0.13 -3.07
N LEU A 273 3.10 -0.31 -1.87
CA LEU A 273 3.83 -1.56 -1.65
C LEU A 273 2.83 -2.69 -1.47
N ILE A 274 2.20 -3.10 -2.58
CA ILE A 274 1.18 -4.17 -2.60
C ILE A 274 1.86 -5.44 -3.10
N GLY A 275 2.02 -6.45 -2.23
CA GLY A 275 2.63 -7.73 -2.57
C GLY A 275 3.13 -8.49 -1.34
N GLU A 276 3.64 -9.70 -1.56
CA GLU A 276 4.34 -10.47 -0.52
C GLU A 276 5.68 -9.80 -0.18
N MET A 277 6.08 -9.83 1.10
CA MET A 277 7.27 -9.11 1.58
C MET A 277 8.32 -10.05 2.17
N THR A 278 9.57 -9.83 1.81
CA THR A 278 10.74 -10.49 2.42
C THR A 278 11.54 -9.48 3.25
N PRO A 279 12.18 -9.90 4.36
CA PRO A 279 13.15 -9.09 5.10
C PRO A 279 14.20 -8.41 4.20
N LEU A 280 14.35 -7.09 4.36
CA LEU A 280 15.34 -6.26 3.67
C LEU A 280 16.48 -5.91 4.63
N TYR A 281 17.69 -6.36 4.30
CA TYR A 281 18.90 -6.16 5.10
C TYR A 281 19.72 -5.00 4.51
N LEU A 282 20.35 -4.21 5.38
CA LEU A 282 21.22 -3.10 4.98
C LEU A 282 22.68 -3.45 5.25
N GLN A 283 23.49 -3.47 4.20
CA GLN A 283 24.92 -3.73 4.29
C GLN A 283 25.70 -2.51 4.79
N ASP A 284 26.92 -2.72 5.26
CA ASP A 284 27.81 -1.66 5.79
C ASP A 284 28.05 -0.53 4.78
N ASP A 285 28.03 -0.82 3.49
CA ASP A 285 28.18 0.16 2.42
C ASP A 285 26.85 0.78 1.93
N GLY A 286 25.76 0.55 2.65
CA GLY A 286 24.45 1.13 2.36
C GLY A 286 23.63 0.40 1.30
N ARG A 287 24.09 -0.75 0.80
CA ARG A 287 23.36 -1.58 -0.17
C ARG A 287 22.24 -2.36 0.50
N TYR A 288 21.14 -2.56 -0.24
CA TYR A 288 20.04 -3.41 0.19
C TYR A 288 20.25 -4.87 -0.24
N SER A 289 20.06 -5.81 0.68
CA SER A 289 20.17 -7.26 0.43
C SER A 289 18.94 -8.01 0.98
N VAL A 290 18.71 -9.21 0.46
CA VAL A 290 17.65 -10.14 0.90
C VAL A 290 18.25 -11.53 1.07
N HIS A 291 17.70 -12.35 1.96
CA HIS A 291 18.16 -13.72 2.16
C HIS A 291 17.37 -14.70 1.30
N LEU A 292 18.11 -15.51 0.53
CA LEU A 292 17.57 -16.61 -0.26
C LEU A 292 17.34 -17.84 0.62
N SER A 293 16.18 -18.45 0.51
CA SER A 293 15.82 -19.70 1.21
C SER A 293 15.88 -20.93 0.30
N GLY A 294 15.74 -20.76 -1.02
CA GLY A 294 15.86 -21.85 -1.98
C GLY A 294 15.58 -21.44 -3.42
N ILE A 295 15.79 -22.37 -4.36
CA ILE A 295 15.46 -22.20 -5.79
C ILE A 295 14.62 -23.40 -6.22
N SER A 296 13.61 -23.18 -7.07
CA SER A 296 12.72 -24.21 -7.59
C SER A 296 12.65 -24.16 -9.12
N LEU A 297 12.46 -25.31 -9.77
CA LEU A 297 12.24 -25.40 -11.22
C LEU A 297 10.97 -26.21 -11.48
N GLY A 298 9.98 -25.61 -12.14
CA GLY A 298 8.66 -26.24 -12.34
C GLY A 298 7.97 -26.60 -11.02
N GLY A 299 8.16 -25.78 -9.98
CA GLY A 299 7.65 -26.01 -8.62
C GLY A 299 8.46 -26.99 -7.76
N LYS A 300 9.42 -27.73 -8.34
CA LYS A 300 10.29 -28.65 -7.59
C LYS A 300 11.51 -27.92 -7.04
N THR A 301 11.67 -27.91 -5.71
CA THR A 301 12.87 -27.35 -5.06
C THR A 301 14.12 -28.09 -5.52
N LEU A 302 15.15 -27.35 -5.91
CA LEU A 302 16.45 -27.90 -6.27
C LEU A 302 17.28 -28.07 -4.98
N ASP A 303 17.76 -29.29 -4.72
CA ASP A 303 18.81 -29.50 -3.71
C ASP A 303 20.10 -28.87 -4.24
N ILE A 304 20.68 -27.93 -3.48
CA ILE A 304 21.84 -27.13 -3.90
C ILE A 304 23.16 -27.93 -3.83
N ASP A 305 23.10 -29.20 -3.39
CA ASP A 305 24.18 -30.18 -3.53
C ASP A 305 24.00 -30.93 -4.86
N ILE A 306 24.58 -30.41 -5.95
CA ILE A 306 24.38 -30.96 -7.30
C ILE A 306 25.57 -31.83 -7.71
N ASP A 307 25.30 -33.13 -7.84
CA ASP A 307 25.80 -33.92 -8.98
C ASP A 307 24.66 -34.01 -10.02
N VAL A 308 24.95 -33.61 -11.26
CA VAL A 308 23.92 -33.29 -12.27
C VAL A 308 23.33 -34.59 -12.85
N GLY A 309 22.21 -35.05 -12.27
CA GLY A 309 21.33 -36.07 -12.84
C GLY A 309 20.20 -35.47 -13.67
N THR A 310 19.98 -36.04 -14.86
CA THR A 310 18.94 -35.70 -15.84
C THR A 310 17.54 -35.45 -15.26
N VAL A 311 16.97 -34.28 -15.55
CA VAL A 311 15.56 -33.96 -15.26
C VAL A 311 14.67 -34.64 -16.30
N GLU A 312 13.73 -35.47 -15.83
CA GLU A 312 12.72 -36.14 -16.65
C GLU A 312 11.78 -35.12 -17.32
N LYS A 313 11.45 -35.40 -18.58
CA LYS A 313 10.41 -34.70 -19.34
C LYS A 313 9.05 -35.19 -18.86
N ASP A 314 8.28 -34.31 -18.22
CA ASP A 314 6.82 -34.40 -18.24
C ASP A 314 6.16 -33.01 -18.11
N ALA A 315 5.03 -32.87 -18.83
CA ALA A 315 4.06 -31.77 -18.88
C ALA A 315 4.42 -30.47 -19.66
N GLY A 316 4.19 -30.49 -20.98
CA GLY A 316 3.34 -29.51 -21.71
C GLY A 316 3.56 -27.99 -21.66
N GLY A 317 4.54 -27.44 -20.94
CA GLY A 317 4.82 -26.00 -20.84
C GLY A 317 6.28 -25.72 -20.49
N PHE A 318 6.77 -24.50 -20.75
CA PHE A 318 8.13 -24.11 -20.37
C PHE A 318 8.24 -24.03 -18.84
N PRO A 319 9.19 -24.72 -18.18
CA PRO A 319 9.27 -24.74 -16.73
C PRO A 319 9.63 -23.35 -16.18
N THR A 320 8.91 -22.89 -15.16
CA THR A 320 9.20 -21.63 -14.44
C THR A 320 10.34 -21.83 -13.43
N LEU A 321 11.14 -20.79 -13.22
CA LEU A 321 12.21 -20.76 -12.21
C LEU A 321 11.75 -19.93 -11.00
N GLY A 322 11.53 -20.56 -9.86
CA GLY A 322 11.19 -19.89 -8.61
C GLY A 322 12.43 -19.57 -7.77
N ILE A 323 12.57 -18.33 -7.35
CA ILE A 323 13.60 -17.89 -6.39
C ILE A 323 12.89 -17.59 -5.07
N ARG A 324 13.11 -18.42 -4.04
CA ARG A 324 12.45 -18.29 -2.74
C ARG A 324 13.32 -17.51 -1.76
N PHE A 325 12.68 -16.66 -0.98
CA PHE A 325 13.28 -15.86 0.09
C PHE A 325 12.84 -16.34 1.47
N ILE A 326 13.53 -15.89 2.50
CA ILE A 326 13.05 -16.04 3.89
C ILE A 326 11.73 -15.28 4.04
N GLY A 327 10.79 -15.84 4.81
CA GLY A 327 9.43 -15.28 4.94
C GLY A 327 8.42 -15.83 3.93
N GLY A 328 8.83 -16.77 3.05
CA GLY A 328 7.92 -17.52 2.18
C GLY A 328 7.65 -16.90 0.81
N VAL A 329 8.22 -15.74 0.51
CA VAL A 329 8.08 -15.06 -0.79
C VAL A 329 8.81 -15.82 -1.89
N GLU A 330 8.17 -16.00 -3.05
CA GLU A 330 8.77 -16.63 -4.24
C GLU A 330 8.69 -15.69 -5.46
N LEU A 331 9.86 -15.32 -6.01
CA LEU A 331 9.96 -14.62 -7.29
C LEU A 331 9.93 -15.66 -8.42
N VAL A 332 8.83 -15.71 -9.17
CA VAL A 332 8.63 -16.70 -10.24
C VAL A 332 9.02 -16.11 -11.58
N LEU A 333 10.07 -16.66 -12.19
CA LEU A 333 10.55 -16.23 -13.50
C LEU A 333 9.91 -17.08 -14.59
N ASP A 334 9.24 -16.41 -15.51
CA ASP A 334 8.72 -17.00 -16.74
C ASP A 334 9.81 -16.98 -17.86
N ARG A 335 9.41 -17.32 -19.09
CA ARG A 335 10.33 -17.31 -20.23
C ARG A 335 10.98 -15.94 -20.51
N PHE A 336 10.32 -14.83 -20.17
CA PHE A 336 10.84 -13.48 -20.41
C PHE A 336 11.81 -13.05 -19.30
N GLY A 337 11.57 -13.49 -18.06
CA GLY A 337 12.51 -13.33 -16.95
C GLY A 337 13.75 -14.23 -17.05
N MET A 338 13.64 -15.36 -17.76
CA MET A 338 14.72 -16.36 -17.89
C MET A 338 15.57 -16.22 -19.15
N PHE A 339 15.04 -15.72 -20.27
CA PHE A 339 15.74 -15.71 -21.56
C PHE A 339 15.89 -14.32 -22.16
N LEU A 340 17.09 -14.03 -22.65
CA LEU A 340 17.42 -12.86 -23.45
C LEU A 340 17.48 -13.24 -24.93
N GLN A 341 16.76 -12.52 -25.78
CA GLN A 341 16.87 -12.66 -27.23
C GLN A 341 18.14 -11.98 -27.72
N VAL A 342 19.04 -12.73 -28.37
CA VAL A 342 20.33 -12.21 -28.87
C VAL A 342 20.33 -12.03 -30.39
N LYS A 343 19.50 -12.78 -31.11
CA LYS A 343 19.29 -12.68 -32.56
C LYS A 343 17.85 -13.10 -32.90
N ASP A 344 17.44 -12.86 -34.13
CA ASP A 344 16.20 -13.44 -34.67
C ASP A 344 16.23 -14.96 -34.44
N ASP A 345 15.23 -15.47 -33.75
CA ASP A 345 15.06 -16.88 -33.34
C ASP A 345 16.10 -17.47 -32.37
N VAL A 346 16.99 -16.67 -31.77
CA VAL A 346 17.99 -17.15 -30.79
C VAL A 346 17.78 -16.52 -29.42
N PHE A 347 17.50 -17.38 -28.43
CA PHE A 347 17.32 -17.01 -27.03
C PHE A 347 18.41 -17.66 -26.17
N CYS A 348 19.02 -16.88 -25.29
CA CYS A 348 20.04 -17.34 -24.35
C CYS A 348 19.54 -17.21 -22.92
N LEU A 349 19.90 -18.17 -22.06
CA LEU A 349 19.62 -18.09 -20.63
C LEU A 349 20.28 -16.82 -20.06
N ALA A 350 19.48 -15.95 -19.44
CA ALA A 350 19.90 -14.67 -18.89
C ALA A 350 20.48 -14.81 -17.46
N VAL A 351 21.31 -15.83 -17.24
CA VAL A 351 21.95 -16.13 -15.95
C VAL A 351 23.46 -16.18 -16.16
N VAL A 352 24.20 -15.38 -15.40
CA VAL A 352 25.66 -15.33 -15.43
C VAL A 352 26.21 -15.93 -14.14
N ARG A 353 27.26 -16.74 -14.25
CA ARG A 353 27.93 -17.31 -13.07
C ARG A 353 28.52 -16.20 -12.21
N SER A 354 28.21 -16.21 -10.92
CA SER A 354 28.79 -15.31 -9.93
C SER A 354 29.59 -16.07 -8.86
N LYS A 355 30.56 -15.40 -8.22
CA LYS A 355 31.28 -15.91 -7.04
C LYS A 355 31.09 -14.93 -5.88
N GLY A 356 30.74 -15.42 -4.70
CA GLY A 356 30.64 -14.64 -3.46
C GLY A 356 29.35 -13.80 -3.28
N VAL A 357 28.67 -13.41 -4.36
CA VAL A 357 27.41 -12.64 -4.29
C VAL A 357 26.39 -13.11 -5.34
N THR A 358 25.12 -13.16 -4.95
CA THR A 358 23.98 -13.39 -5.87
C THR A 358 23.30 -12.05 -6.16
N ILE A 359 23.12 -11.73 -7.44
CA ILE A 359 22.49 -10.48 -7.87
C ILE A 359 21.23 -10.83 -8.66
N ILE A 360 20.09 -10.33 -8.21
CA ILE A 360 18.84 -10.41 -8.97
C ILE A 360 18.82 -9.22 -9.94
N GLY A 361 19.18 -9.47 -11.20
CA GLY A 361 19.23 -8.44 -12.24
C GLY A 361 17.85 -7.95 -12.68
N MET A 362 17.80 -6.82 -13.39
CA MET A 362 16.53 -6.21 -13.84
C MET A 362 15.73 -7.12 -14.78
N MET A 363 16.37 -8.02 -15.53
CA MET A 363 15.67 -9.04 -16.34
C MET A 363 14.75 -9.92 -15.49
N ALA A 364 15.22 -10.37 -14.33
CA ALA A 364 14.46 -11.20 -13.40
C ALA A 364 13.34 -10.42 -12.68
N GLN A 365 13.38 -9.08 -12.72
CA GLN A 365 12.42 -8.21 -12.04
C GLN A 365 11.36 -7.63 -13.00
N GLN A 366 11.39 -8.00 -14.30
CA GLN A 366 10.43 -7.52 -15.27
C GLN A 366 9.01 -7.99 -14.95
N GLY A 367 8.03 -7.12 -15.16
CA GLY A 367 6.63 -7.41 -14.85
C GLY A 367 6.28 -7.35 -13.36
N TYR A 368 7.27 -7.11 -12.49
CA TYR A 368 7.08 -6.93 -11.05
C TYR A 368 7.22 -5.45 -10.66
N ASN A 369 6.34 -4.99 -9.77
CA ASN A 369 6.55 -3.73 -9.04
C ASN A 369 7.41 -4.04 -7.82
N VAL A 370 8.71 -3.73 -7.90
CA VAL A 370 9.67 -4.00 -6.83
C VAL A 370 9.61 -2.86 -5.83
N GLY A 371 9.11 -3.17 -4.64
CA GLY A 371 8.90 -2.25 -3.55
C GLY A 371 9.99 -2.32 -2.49
N TYR A 372 10.45 -1.16 -2.03
CA TYR A 372 11.37 -1.00 -0.91
C TYR A 372 10.67 -0.24 0.21
N ASP A 373 10.33 -0.97 1.27
CA ASP A 373 9.84 -0.38 2.51
C ASP A 373 11.02 0.05 3.39
N LEU A 374 11.37 1.33 3.34
CA LEU A 374 12.36 1.94 4.24
C LEU A 374 11.69 2.41 5.56
N GLY A 375 10.40 2.07 5.76
CA GLY A 375 9.40 2.83 6.49
C GLY A 375 8.56 2.09 7.52
N ALA A 376 8.41 0.78 7.38
CA ALA A 376 8.01 -0.17 8.43
C ALA A 376 8.96 -0.17 9.66
N ARG A 377 9.77 0.89 9.79
CA ARG A 377 10.79 1.19 10.78
C ARG A 377 10.30 2.31 11.71
N SER A 378 9.01 2.29 12.09
CA SER A 378 8.45 3.29 13.01
C SER A 378 9.06 3.19 14.40
N LEU A 379 9.73 2.08 14.74
CA LEU A 379 10.49 1.89 15.95
C LEU A 379 11.97 1.64 15.61
N ILE A 380 12.90 2.36 16.21
CA ILE A 380 14.34 2.32 15.89
C ILE A 380 15.12 2.07 17.18
N HIS A 381 15.87 0.97 17.24
CA HIS A 381 16.76 0.71 18.36
C HIS A 381 17.94 1.70 18.37
N ARG A 382 18.28 2.29 19.51
CA ARG A 382 19.31 3.33 19.67
C ARG A 382 20.66 2.93 19.11
N ASP A 383 21.03 1.69 19.38
CA ASP A 383 22.32 1.12 19.01
C ASP A 383 22.24 0.33 17.70
N SER A 384 21.11 0.37 17.00
CA SER A 384 21.02 -0.12 15.62
C SER A 384 21.80 0.80 14.69
N ARG A 385 22.40 0.25 13.64
CA ARG A 385 23.04 1.00 12.54
C ARG A 385 22.06 1.99 11.86
N LEU A 386 20.76 1.76 12.00
CA LEU A 386 19.70 2.62 11.46
C LEU A 386 19.40 3.85 12.34
N SER A 387 19.94 3.89 13.56
CA SER A 387 19.76 5.00 14.48
C SER A 387 20.69 6.15 14.14
N PRO A 388 20.20 7.41 14.13
CA PRO A 388 21.05 8.58 14.01
C PRO A 388 22.03 8.74 15.19
N LEU A 389 21.83 7.98 16.26
CA LEU A 389 22.67 7.97 17.46
C LEU A 389 23.61 6.75 17.54
N TYR A 390 23.66 5.95 16.47
CA TYR A 390 24.58 4.82 16.39
C TYR A 390 26.02 5.31 16.57
N ASN A 391 26.79 4.59 17.39
CA ASN A 391 28.20 4.86 17.59
C ASN A 391 28.98 3.55 17.43
N ALA A 392 29.68 3.41 16.31
CA ALA A 392 30.46 2.22 15.98
C ALA A 392 31.67 1.99 16.92
N SER A 393 32.10 3.01 17.66
CA SER A 393 33.23 2.91 18.59
C SER A 393 32.87 2.30 19.94
N LEU A 394 31.57 2.07 20.22
CA LEU A 394 31.13 1.45 21.48
C LEU A 394 31.34 -0.07 21.43
N THR A 395 32.02 -0.59 22.45
CA THR A 395 32.19 -2.04 22.67
C THR A 395 30.89 -2.69 23.15
N ALA A 396 30.81 -4.02 23.12
CA ALA A 396 29.69 -4.75 23.73
C ALA A 396 29.53 -4.38 25.22
N ALA A 397 30.64 -4.20 25.94
CA ALA A 397 30.66 -3.75 27.32
C ALA A 397 30.06 -2.36 27.53
N ASP A 398 30.40 -1.40 26.66
CA ASP A 398 29.85 -0.05 26.73
C ASP A 398 28.33 -0.04 26.52
N ARG A 399 27.83 -0.89 25.61
CA ARG A 399 26.40 -1.02 25.33
C ARG A 399 25.66 -1.70 26.47
N ALA A 400 26.21 -2.80 26.98
CA ALA A 400 25.64 -3.52 28.12
C ALA A 400 25.65 -2.67 29.41
N GLY A 401 26.70 -1.89 29.65
CA GLY A 401 26.75 -0.93 30.75
C GLY A 401 25.60 0.09 30.71
N ARG A 402 25.25 0.57 29.51
CA ARG A 402 24.11 1.49 29.33
C ARG A 402 22.76 0.81 29.58
N ILE A 403 22.58 -0.42 29.11
CA ILE A 403 21.39 -1.23 29.36
C ILE A 403 21.14 -1.34 30.87
N VAL A 404 22.20 -1.65 31.62
CA VAL A 404 22.10 -1.81 33.08
C VAL A 404 21.83 -0.48 33.79
N GLU A 405 22.51 0.60 33.40
CA GLU A 405 22.32 1.94 33.97
C GLU A 405 20.88 2.45 33.74
N SER A 406 20.37 2.28 32.52
CA SER A 406 19.01 2.66 32.12
C SER A 406 17.95 1.90 32.93
N SER A 407 18.07 0.57 32.99
CA SER A 407 17.13 -0.29 33.71
C SER A 407 17.10 0.01 35.22
N LEU A 408 18.25 0.24 35.85
CA LEU A 408 18.32 0.63 37.26
C LEU A 408 17.63 1.97 37.54
N ALA A 409 17.85 2.96 36.68
CA ALA A 409 17.23 4.28 36.81
C ALA A 409 15.71 4.20 36.66
N ARG A 410 15.21 3.37 35.75
CA ARG A 410 13.78 3.16 35.55
C ARG A 410 13.08 2.42 36.66
N ARG A 411 13.70 1.38 37.20
CA ARG A 411 13.21 0.71 38.41
C ARG A 411 13.06 1.68 39.58
N ALA A 412 14.06 2.55 39.80
CA ALA A 412 14.02 3.52 40.89
C ALA A 412 12.83 4.50 40.75
N TYR A 413 12.52 4.93 39.52
CA TYR A 413 11.36 5.75 39.23
C TYR A 413 10.04 5.02 39.50
N LEU A 414 9.85 3.83 38.93
CA LEU A 414 8.59 3.10 39.08
C LEU A 414 8.33 2.72 40.55
N SER A 415 9.40 2.44 41.31
CA SER A 415 9.30 2.22 42.76
C SER A 415 8.88 3.48 43.52
N ALA A 416 9.43 4.65 43.18
CA ALA A 416 9.08 5.90 43.86
C ALA A 416 7.62 6.31 43.62
N VAL A 417 7.05 5.96 42.46
CA VAL A 417 5.63 6.21 42.14
C VAL A 417 4.71 5.25 42.89
N ASP A 418 5.15 4.03 43.20
CA ASP A 418 4.37 3.01 43.92
C ASP A 418 4.32 3.29 45.45
N ASP A 419 5.33 3.98 46.00
CA ASP A 419 5.45 4.30 47.43
C ASP A 419 4.69 5.59 47.87
N ASP A 420 4.25 6.45 46.94
CA ASP A 420 3.50 7.67 47.24
C ASP A 420 1.99 7.36 47.43
N GLU A 421 1.49 7.37 48.68
CA GLU A 421 0.05 7.50 48.92
C GLU A 421 -0.43 8.90 48.45
N PRO A 422 -1.66 9.03 47.92
CA PRO A 422 -2.15 10.30 47.39
C PRO A 422 -2.30 11.31 48.54
N GLU A 423 -1.35 12.22 48.69
CA GLU A 423 -1.56 13.41 49.50
C GLU A 423 -2.65 14.27 48.82
N ASP A 424 -3.82 14.31 49.46
CA ASP A 424 -4.88 15.32 49.23
C ASP A 424 -4.29 16.73 49.43
N GLY A 425 -3.62 17.29 48.42
CA GLY A 425 -2.91 18.56 48.62
C GLY A 425 -2.36 19.31 47.41
N ILE A 426 -2.10 18.68 46.25
CA ILE A 426 -1.53 19.43 45.11
C ILE A 426 -2.65 20.01 44.24
N VAL A 427 -3.08 21.21 44.62
CA VAL A 427 -3.94 22.09 43.82
C VAL A 427 -3.09 22.79 42.75
N GLY A 428 -3.32 22.44 41.48
CA GLY A 428 -3.10 23.35 40.35
C GLY A 428 -1.78 23.27 39.58
N GLY A 429 -1.46 22.11 39.00
CA GLY A 429 -0.44 21.95 37.96
C GLY A 429 -0.69 20.68 37.14
N ILE A 430 -0.64 20.75 35.80
CA ILE A 430 -0.66 19.57 34.93
C ILE A 430 0.80 19.26 34.59
N GLU A 431 1.40 18.28 35.26
CA GLU A 431 2.81 17.88 35.08
C GLU A 431 2.87 16.47 34.48
N ALA A 432 3.45 16.31 33.29
CA ALA A 432 3.87 14.98 32.84
C ALA A 432 5.06 14.53 33.70
N ARG A 433 5.14 13.24 34.06
CA ARG A 433 6.24 12.69 34.86
C ARG A 433 7.17 11.91 33.93
N LEU A 434 8.46 12.27 33.89
CA LEU A 434 9.49 11.57 33.12
C LEU A 434 10.57 10.99 34.02
N VAL A 435 11.05 9.81 33.63
CA VAL A 435 12.05 9.03 34.35
C VAL A 435 13.46 9.61 34.15
N TRP A 436 14.24 9.71 35.23
CA TRP A 436 15.68 10.00 35.17
C TRP A 436 16.41 8.91 34.36
N GLY A 437 17.34 9.27 33.47
CA GLY A 437 18.13 8.30 32.68
C GLY A 437 17.83 8.23 31.18
N THR A 438 16.97 9.11 30.64
CA THR A 438 16.55 9.19 29.22
C THR A 438 17.66 9.24 28.17
N LYS A 439 18.93 9.49 28.56
CA LYS A 439 20.08 9.32 27.67
C LYS A 439 20.27 7.85 27.25
N TYR A 440 19.65 6.87 27.91
CA TYR A 440 19.96 5.46 27.67
C TYR A 440 18.76 4.62 27.26
N ASN A 441 17.54 5.17 27.22
CA ASN A 441 16.39 4.52 26.59
C ASN A 441 16.74 4.12 25.15
N ILE A 442 16.35 2.90 24.78
CA ILE A 442 16.87 2.26 23.57
C ILE A 442 15.94 2.31 22.36
N PHE A 443 14.74 2.87 22.44
CA PHE A 443 13.82 2.90 21.30
C PHE A 443 13.31 4.30 20.94
N TYR A 444 13.42 4.65 19.66
CA TYR A 444 12.94 5.89 19.07
C TYR A 444 11.85 5.64 18.05
N ILE A 445 10.98 6.62 17.89
CA ILE A 445 9.94 6.66 16.88
C ILE A 445 10.07 7.87 15.96
N ARG A 446 9.88 7.62 14.66
CA ARG A 446 9.69 8.67 13.67
C ARG A 446 8.20 8.87 13.40
N PHE A 447 7.76 10.12 13.47
CA PHE A 447 6.40 10.53 13.11
C PHE A 447 6.45 11.92 12.50
N SER A 448 5.38 12.33 11.80
CA SER A 448 5.27 13.69 11.26
C SER A 448 4.23 14.50 12.03
N ILE A 449 4.48 15.80 12.24
CA ILE A 449 3.57 16.72 12.93
C ILE A 449 3.40 18.01 12.12
N GLY A 450 2.20 18.57 12.13
CA GLY A 450 1.89 19.87 11.54
C GLY A 450 1.42 19.86 10.08
N GLN A 451 1.13 21.06 9.57
CA GLN A 451 0.81 21.30 8.15
C GLN A 451 1.60 22.49 7.59
N PRO A 452 2.61 22.27 6.71
CA PRO A 452 3.00 20.99 6.12
C PRO A 452 3.59 20.01 7.18
N PRO A 453 3.48 18.68 6.97
CA PRO A 453 4.01 17.71 7.91
C PRO A 453 5.53 17.80 8.04
N VAL A 454 6.03 17.87 9.27
CA VAL A 454 7.46 17.90 9.61
C VAL A 454 7.84 16.64 10.37
N LYS A 455 8.81 15.88 9.86
CA LYS A 455 9.31 14.64 10.51
C LYS A 455 10.02 14.96 11.82
N GLN A 456 9.64 14.26 12.88
CA GLN A 456 10.21 14.32 14.22
C GLN A 456 10.76 12.95 14.62
N LEU A 457 11.80 12.97 15.47
CA LEU A 457 12.33 11.79 16.15
C LEU A 457 12.10 11.96 17.65
N ALA A 458 11.36 11.05 18.26
CA ALA A 458 11.08 11.07 19.70
C ALA A 458 11.41 9.73 20.34
N LEU A 459 11.68 9.70 21.64
CA LEU A 459 11.76 8.47 22.43
C LEU A 459 10.39 7.82 22.52
N LEU A 460 10.31 6.49 22.47
CA LEU A 460 9.09 5.75 22.80
C LEU A 460 9.12 5.35 24.27
N ASP A 461 8.02 5.58 25.01
CA ASP A 461 7.98 5.25 26.44
C ASP A 461 6.58 4.84 26.93
N THR A 462 6.41 3.58 27.34
CA THR A 462 5.16 3.07 27.95
C THR A 462 4.91 3.55 29.36
N GLY A 463 5.91 4.10 30.04
CA GLY A 463 5.80 4.66 31.39
C GLY A 463 5.52 6.16 31.44
N SER A 464 5.44 6.82 30.28
CA SER A 464 5.14 8.26 30.15
C SER A 464 3.77 8.47 29.51
N ASP A 465 2.99 9.43 30.00
CA ASP A 465 1.59 9.66 29.60
C ASP A 465 1.40 10.72 28.50
N LEU A 466 2.39 11.59 28.29
CA LEU A 466 2.31 12.73 27.38
C LEU A 466 3.28 12.63 26.19
N LEU A 467 2.79 13.01 24.99
CA LEU A 467 3.64 13.41 23.87
C LEU A 467 4.16 14.83 24.10
N TRP A 468 5.47 15.05 24.06
CA TRP A 468 6.03 16.41 24.10
C TRP A 468 7.23 16.55 23.17
N LEU A 469 7.46 17.78 22.69
CA LEU A 469 8.49 18.16 21.73
C LEU A 469 9.25 19.41 22.17
N LYS A 470 10.53 19.49 21.79
CA LYS A 470 11.36 20.71 21.81
C LYS A 470 10.80 21.69 20.78
N CYS A 471 10.34 22.85 21.24
CA CYS A 471 9.76 23.89 20.40
C CYS A 471 10.60 25.17 20.42
N PRO A 472 11.21 25.58 19.30
CA PRO A 472 11.92 26.85 19.21
C PRO A 472 10.99 28.07 19.34
N PRO A 473 11.42 29.19 19.94
CA PRO A 473 12.73 29.41 20.58
C PRO A 473 12.87 28.63 21.91
N CYS A 474 13.96 27.87 22.03
CA CYS A 474 14.18 26.89 23.10
C CYS A 474 15.52 27.18 23.81
N SER A 475 15.56 27.26 25.15
CA SER A 475 16.79 27.58 25.90
C SER A 475 16.91 26.88 27.27
N PRO A 476 18.07 26.29 27.62
CA PRO A 476 19.14 25.80 26.74
C PRO A 476 18.69 24.57 25.93
N CYS A 477 18.78 24.63 24.61
CA CYS A 477 18.52 23.49 23.72
C CYS A 477 19.69 23.43 22.72
N PRO A 478 20.51 22.35 22.72
CA PRO A 478 21.62 22.21 21.79
C PRO A 478 21.10 22.29 20.36
N VAL A 479 21.55 23.29 19.60
CA VAL A 479 21.26 23.43 18.17
C VAL A 479 22.30 22.60 17.44
N ASP A 480 22.16 21.27 17.47
CA ASP A 480 23.04 20.38 16.74
C ASP A 480 22.55 20.22 15.29
N SER A 481 23.49 20.12 14.36
CA SER A 481 23.33 20.30 12.91
C SER A 481 22.50 19.24 12.16
N GLY A 482 21.77 18.36 12.85
CA GLY A 482 21.00 17.27 12.25
C GLY A 482 19.54 17.16 12.70
N ALA A 483 19.13 17.87 13.75
CA ALA A 483 17.76 17.76 14.27
C ALA A 483 16.75 18.56 13.43
N THR A 484 15.64 17.91 13.03
CA THR A 484 14.54 18.59 12.32
C THR A 484 13.55 19.15 13.34
N PHE A 485 13.70 20.41 13.73
CA PHE A 485 12.80 21.02 14.72
C PHE A 485 11.39 21.25 14.18
N PHE A 486 10.39 21.05 15.05
CA PHE A 486 9.04 21.51 14.80
C PHE A 486 8.91 22.99 15.17
N TYR A 487 8.78 23.85 14.15
CA TYR A 487 8.51 25.27 14.34
C TYR A 487 7.01 25.51 14.36
N SER A 488 6.46 25.76 15.54
CA SER A 488 5.02 25.90 15.75
C SER A 488 4.37 26.97 14.85
N PHE A 489 5.09 28.06 14.55
CA PHE A 489 4.62 29.13 13.67
C PHE A 489 4.57 28.76 12.17
N GLU A 490 5.24 27.68 11.75
CA GLU A 490 5.21 27.22 10.36
C GLU A 490 4.03 26.27 10.08
N SER A 491 3.44 25.70 11.13
CA SER A 491 2.30 24.79 11.02
C SER A 491 0.97 25.54 11.00
N LYS A 492 0.17 25.31 9.96
CA LYS A 492 -1.18 25.89 9.82
C LYS A 492 -2.21 25.28 10.78
N THR A 493 -1.91 24.12 11.35
CA THR A 493 -2.81 23.34 12.22
C THR A 493 -2.42 23.41 13.68
N TYR A 494 -1.34 24.13 14.00
CA TYR A 494 -0.91 24.39 15.37
C TYR A 494 -1.91 25.30 16.11
N SER A 495 -2.35 24.87 17.29
CA SER A 495 -3.26 25.62 18.14
C SER A 495 -2.83 25.54 19.61
N PRO A 496 -2.30 26.63 20.20
CA PRO A 496 -1.93 26.65 21.61
C PRO A 496 -3.16 26.69 22.51
N ARG A 497 -3.14 25.96 23.64
CA ARG A 497 -4.23 25.98 24.65
C ARG A 497 -4.03 27.17 25.61
N PRO A 498 -5.06 28.00 25.87
CA PRO A 498 -4.96 29.14 26.80
C PRO A 498 -4.83 28.66 28.25
N CYS A 499 -3.86 29.18 29.01
CA CYS A 499 -3.61 28.74 30.38
C CYS A 499 -3.20 29.88 31.34
N THR A 500 -3.73 29.85 32.57
CA THR A 500 -3.68 30.97 33.52
C THR A 500 -2.54 30.94 34.55
N THR A 501 -1.84 29.81 34.77
CA THR A 501 -0.50 29.71 35.43
C THR A 501 -0.07 28.25 35.61
N ALA A 502 -1.03 27.33 35.75
CA ALA A 502 -0.84 25.89 36.00
C ALA A 502 -0.37 25.05 34.78
N CYS A 503 -0.26 25.63 33.58
CA CYS A 503 0.16 24.91 32.36
C CYS A 503 1.55 25.33 31.86
N LYS A 504 2.36 25.98 32.71
CA LYS A 504 3.70 26.48 32.32
C LYS A 504 4.81 25.43 32.46
N LYS A 505 4.51 24.27 33.03
CA LYS A 505 5.42 23.12 33.10
C LYS A 505 4.99 22.07 32.09
N CYS A 506 5.93 21.65 31.26
CA CYS A 506 5.77 20.50 30.38
C CYS A 506 5.95 19.19 31.17
N THR A 507 6.94 19.13 32.08
CA THR A 507 7.30 17.93 32.87
C THR A 507 8.21 18.28 34.05
N ASP A 508 8.07 17.56 35.17
CA ASP A 508 9.11 17.41 36.21
C ASP A 508 9.82 16.06 36.09
N TYR A 509 11.16 16.07 35.98
CA TYR A 509 11.98 14.86 36.02
C TYR A 509 12.45 14.61 37.45
N LEU A 510 12.30 13.37 37.95
CA LEU A 510 12.94 12.96 39.21
C LEU A 510 14.46 13.20 39.08
N GLY A 511 15.05 14.02 39.94
CA GLY A 511 16.45 14.48 39.83
C GLY A 511 16.66 15.99 39.66
N GLY A 512 15.60 16.80 39.72
CA GLY A 512 15.69 18.27 39.79
C GLY A 512 15.80 18.98 38.43
N GLN A 513 15.41 18.31 37.34
CA GLN A 513 15.36 18.90 36.00
C GLN A 513 13.91 19.30 35.68
N THR A 514 13.70 20.46 35.06
CA THR A 514 12.36 20.95 34.71
C THR A 514 12.29 21.39 33.26
N SER A 515 11.16 21.13 32.61
CA SER A 515 10.84 21.66 31.30
C SER A 515 9.68 22.66 31.38
N GLU A 516 9.85 23.85 30.81
CA GLU A 516 8.79 24.86 30.72
C GLU A 516 8.30 24.97 29.27
N GLY A 517 6.98 25.02 29.10
CA GLY A 517 6.35 25.04 27.79
C GLY A 517 4.85 25.30 27.84
N VAL A 518 4.21 25.16 26.68
CA VAL A 518 2.77 25.36 26.51
C VAL A 518 2.17 24.09 25.90
N TYR A 519 1.02 23.66 26.42
CA TYR A 519 0.22 22.62 25.75
C TYR A 519 -0.38 23.17 24.47
N ALA A 520 -0.24 22.42 23.40
CA ALA A 520 -0.81 22.73 22.11
C ALA A 520 -1.49 21.51 21.52
N THR A 521 -2.38 21.74 20.57
CA THR A 521 -2.89 20.70 19.69
C THR A 521 -2.39 20.95 18.28
N ASP A 522 -1.97 19.89 17.60
CA ASP A 522 -1.68 19.93 16.16
C ASP A 522 -2.10 18.60 15.52
N GLN A 523 -1.95 18.45 14.21
CA GLN A 523 -2.16 17.17 13.54
C GLN A 523 -0.89 16.32 13.57
N LEU A 524 -1.04 15.04 13.84
CA LEU A 524 -0.01 14.03 13.58
C LEU A 524 -0.31 13.31 12.27
N VAL A 525 0.75 12.90 11.58
CA VAL A 525 0.67 12.11 10.36
C VAL A 525 1.53 10.86 10.54
N PHE A 526 0.89 9.70 10.45
CA PHE A 526 1.52 8.39 10.56
C PHE A 526 1.38 7.63 9.25
N GLY A 527 2.44 6.97 8.78
CA GLY A 527 2.30 5.95 7.72
C GLY A 527 1.49 4.76 8.24
N THR A 528 0.58 4.24 7.42
CA THR A 528 -0.22 3.05 7.71
C THR A 528 0.33 1.85 6.94
N THR A 529 0.04 0.66 7.44
CA THR A 529 0.58 -0.60 6.91
C THR A 529 -0.02 -1.00 5.55
N ASP A 530 -1.04 -0.29 5.08
CA ASP A 530 -1.60 -0.40 3.72
C ASP A 530 -0.95 0.60 2.73
N GLY A 531 0.19 1.20 3.09
CA GLY A 531 0.89 2.17 2.24
C GLY A 531 0.16 3.51 2.11
N ARG A 532 -0.72 3.85 3.05
CA ARG A 532 -1.37 5.17 3.16
C ARG A 532 -0.80 5.94 4.36
N CYS A 533 -1.37 7.08 4.70
CA CYS A 533 -1.11 7.74 5.97
C CYS A 533 -2.41 8.12 6.65
N THR A 534 -2.42 7.99 7.96
CA THR A 534 -3.49 8.48 8.81
C THR A 534 -3.11 9.85 9.34
N VAL A 535 -3.99 10.83 9.12
CA VAL A 535 -3.90 12.13 9.78
C VAL A 535 -4.77 12.12 11.01
N VAL A 536 -4.16 12.41 12.14
CA VAL A 536 -4.79 12.43 13.46
C VAL A 536 -4.89 13.89 13.87
N PRO A 537 -6.06 14.53 13.72
CA PRO A 537 -6.19 15.95 14.01
C PRO A 537 -6.23 16.20 15.51
N LYS A 538 -5.77 17.39 15.91
CA LYS A 538 -5.89 17.91 17.29
C LYS A 538 -5.32 16.95 18.34
N VAL A 539 -4.15 16.36 18.10
CA VAL A 539 -3.41 15.61 19.11
C VAL A 539 -2.82 16.59 20.10
N LEU A 540 -3.11 16.39 21.37
CA LEU A 540 -2.54 17.19 22.46
C LEU A 540 -1.07 16.82 22.64
N PHE A 541 -0.20 17.82 22.72
CA PHE A 541 1.21 17.62 23.03
C PHE A 541 1.79 18.81 23.80
N GLY A 542 2.87 18.56 24.55
CA GLY A 542 3.67 19.60 25.20
C GLY A 542 4.66 20.24 24.23
N CYS A 543 4.59 21.55 24.04
CA CYS A 543 5.52 22.31 23.20
C CYS A 543 6.48 23.08 24.12
N CYS A 544 7.68 22.52 24.33
CA CYS A 544 8.58 22.92 25.41
C CYS A 544 9.67 23.87 24.93
N SER A 545 9.68 25.07 25.51
CA SER A 545 10.56 26.20 25.15
C SER A 545 11.74 26.38 26.11
N LYS A 546 11.78 25.63 27.21
CA LYS A 546 12.89 25.69 28.17
C LYS A 546 13.15 24.30 28.74
N LEU A 547 14.41 23.92 28.80
CA LEU A 547 14.87 22.65 29.38
C LEU A 547 15.99 22.98 30.37
N THR A 548 15.83 22.70 31.66
CA THR A 548 16.87 22.97 32.67
C THR A 548 17.40 21.67 33.28
N GLY A 549 18.72 21.46 33.21
CA GLY A 549 19.40 20.26 33.71
C GLY A 549 20.49 19.75 32.75
N PRO A 550 21.46 18.94 33.23
CA PRO A 550 22.48 18.35 32.35
C PRO A 550 21.89 17.25 31.44
N ASN A 551 22.03 17.42 30.12
CA ASN A 551 21.85 16.40 29.07
C ASN A 551 20.51 15.63 29.06
N VAL A 552 19.38 16.35 29.03
CA VAL A 552 18.00 15.79 29.07
C VAL A 552 17.67 14.81 27.92
N LEU A 553 18.19 15.07 26.72
CA LEU A 553 18.01 14.23 25.52
C LEU A 553 19.26 14.35 24.64
N ASP A 554 19.54 13.30 23.85
CA ASP A 554 20.57 13.35 22.81
C ASP A 554 20.26 14.48 21.79
N GLY A 555 21.29 15.06 21.18
CA GLY A 555 21.16 16.28 20.36
C GLY A 555 20.21 16.15 19.18
N GLN A 556 20.04 14.92 18.67
CA GLN A 556 19.21 14.60 17.50
C GLN A 556 17.76 14.19 17.85
N VAL A 557 17.44 14.05 19.15
CA VAL A 557 16.11 13.62 19.64
C VAL A 557 15.31 14.83 20.06
N ASN A 558 14.09 14.95 19.54
CA ASN A 558 13.26 16.14 19.68
C ASN A 558 12.17 16.05 20.74
N GLY A 559 11.99 14.91 21.41
CA GLY A 559 10.98 14.76 22.46
C GLY A 559 10.72 13.32 22.88
N VAL A 560 9.58 13.09 23.52
CA VAL A 560 9.11 11.77 23.96
C VAL A 560 7.67 11.57 23.47
N LEU A 561 7.37 10.36 22.97
CA LEU A 561 6.04 9.85 22.69
C LEU A 561 5.62 8.91 23.83
N GLY A 562 4.88 9.43 24.80
CA GLY A 562 4.32 8.66 25.90
C GLY A 562 3.19 7.74 25.44
N LEU A 563 3.23 6.47 25.86
CA LEU A 563 2.19 5.46 25.59
C LEU A 563 1.40 5.05 26.85
N ALA A 564 1.65 5.63 28.02
CA ALA A 564 0.96 5.27 29.26
C ALA A 564 -0.55 5.56 29.17
N GLY A 565 -1.35 4.89 30.01
CA GLY A 565 -2.81 4.92 29.98
C GLY A 565 -3.48 6.24 30.40
N GLY A 566 -2.67 7.22 30.85
CA GLY A 566 -3.10 8.54 31.37
C GLY A 566 -3.78 8.45 32.74
N SER A 567 -3.36 9.23 33.74
CA SER A 567 -3.98 9.13 35.07
C SER A 567 -4.13 10.40 35.91
N TYR A 568 -3.44 11.53 35.67
CA TYR A 568 -3.45 12.62 36.66
C TYR A 568 -3.43 14.04 36.09
N SER A 569 -4.47 14.42 35.36
CA SER A 569 -4.70 15.84 35.06
C SER A 569 -6.14 16.25 35.25
N SER A 570 -6.33 17.54 35.49
CA SER A 570 -7.63 18.23 35.46
C SER A 570 -8.25 18.29 34.05
N LEU A 571 -7.71 17.56 33.07
CA LEU A 571 -8.30 17.39 31.74
C LEU A 571 -9.28 16.19 31.76
N PRO A 572 -10.26 16.14 30.85
CA PRO A 572 -11.14 14.98 30.72
C PRO A 572 -10.30 13.69 30.53
N ARG A 573 -10.57 12.64 31.33
CA ARG A 573 -9.84 11.36 31.28
C ARG A 573 -9.65 10.89 29.84
N GLY A 574 -8.39 10.71 29.42
CA GLY A 574 -8.02 10.17 28.11
C GLY A 574 -7.76 11.20 27.00
N GLU A 575 -7.75 12.52 27.27
CA GLU A 575 -7.30 13.52 26.28
C GLU A 575 -5.76 13.59 26.13
N GLU A 576 -5.00 13.12 27.12
CA GLU A 576 -3.52 13.27 27.18
C GLU A 576 -2.75 12.14 26.51
N SER A 577 -3.25 10.91 26.62
CA SER A 577 -2.59 9.75 26.02
C SER A 577 -2.87 9.70 24.52
N ILE A 578 -1.81 9.55 23.73
CA ILE A 578 -1.96 9.34 22.29
C ILE A 578 -2.70 8.02 22.00
N VAL A 579 -2.56 7.01 22.88
CA VAL A 579 -3.19 5.69 22.73
C VAL A 579 -4.71 5.82 22.76
N THR A 580 -5.27 6.57 23.71
CA THR A 580 -6.72 6.78 23.82
C THR A 580 -7.26 7.59 22.64
N ARG A 581 -6.48 8.55 22.11
CA ARG A 581 -6.83 9.32 20.90
C ARG A 581 -6.84 8.47 19.63
N LEU A 582 -5.98 7.46 19.57
CA LEU A 582 -5.84 6.56 18.42
C LEU A 582 -6.64 5.26 18.58
N GLY A 583 -7.72 5.23 19.34
CA GLY A 583 -8.61 4.06 19.42
C GLY A 583 -8.43 3.18 20.64
N SER A 584 -7.59 3.55 21.61
CA SER A 584 -7.42 2.83 22.90
C SER A 584 -6.84 1.42 22.77
N LYS A 585 -6.16 1.13 21.65
CA LYS A 585 -5.37 -0.09 21.44
C LYS A 585 -4.04 0.26 20.78
N PHE A 586 -2.99 -0.45 21.16
CA PHE A 586 -1.70 -0.41 20.46
C PHE A 586 -0.98 -1.74 20.61
N SER A 587 -0.02 -2.00 19.71
CA SER A 587 0.91 -3.12 19.84
C SER A 587 2.29 -2.72 19.35
N TYR A 588 3.32 -3.39 19.87
CA TYR A 588 4.66 -3.32 19.30
C TYR A 588 5.29 -4.70 19.14
N CYS A 589 6.15 -4.81 18.14
CA CYS A 589 7.00 -5.97 17.92
C CYS A 589 8.45 -5.48 17.78
N VAL A 590 9.36 -6.06 18.56
CA VAL A 590 10.79 -5.73 18.52
C VAL A 590 11.60 -6.99 18.27
N GLY A 591 12.64 -6.86 17.47
CA GLY A 591 13.58 -7.96 17.20
C GLY A 591 14.61 -8.17 18.28
N SER A 592 15.54 -9.08 17.99
CA SER A 592 16.68 -9.34 18.87
C SER A 592 17.52 -8.07 19.04
N LEU A 593 17.65 -7.64 20.30
CA LEU A 593 18.46 -6.47 20.66
C LEU A 593 19.97 -6.71 20.48
N ALA A 594 20.39 -7.97 20.29
CA ALA A 594 21.76 -8.33 19.96
C ALA A 594 22.10 -8.09 18.48
N ASP A 595 21.10 -7.99 17.60
CA ASP A 595 21.28 -7.73 16.18
C ASP A 595 21.11 -6.23 15.88
N VAL A 596 22.23 -5.52 15.81
CA VAL A 596 22.27 -4.08 15.48
C VAL A 596 21.80 -3.78 14.05
N THR A 597 21.62 -4.80 13.21
CA THR A 597 21.12 -4.69 11.84
C THR A 597 19.63 -5.00 11.72
N TYR A 598 18.98 -5.43 12.81
CA TYR A 598 17.59 -5.90 12.80
C TYR A 598 16.61 -4.80 12.31
N PRO A 599 15.95 -4.97 11.16
CA PRO A 599 15.19 -3.90 10.52
C PRO A 599 13.70 -3.88 10.87
N HIS A 600 13.19 -4.84 11.67
CA HIS A 600 11.76 -5.11 11.82
C HIS A 600 11.15 -4.77 13.18
N ASN A 601 11.44 -3.58 13.72
CA ASN A 601 10.70 -3.09 14.89
C ASN A 601 9.47 -2.29 14.44
N ARG A 602 8.28 -2.69 14.90
CA ARG A 602 7.00 -2.11 14.49
C ARG A 602 6.22 -1.63 15.71
N LEU A 603 5.59 -0.46 15.59
CA LEU A 603 4.56 0.04 16.51
C LEU A 603 3.27 0.27 15.72
N SER A 604 2.13 -0.17 16.26
CA SER A 604 0.81 -0.04 15.63
C SER A 604 -0.22 0.49 16.63
N PHE A 605 -1.13 1.34 16.16
CA PHE A 605 -2.20 1.96 16.96
C PHE A 605 -3.54 1.79 16.24
N GLY A 606 -4.66 1.73 16.96
CA GLY A 606 -5.98 1.70 16.33
C GLY A 606 -6.87 0.53 16.72
N ASP A 607 -8.16 0.70 16.47
CA ASP A 607 -9.14 -0.39 16.54
C ASP A 607 -8.91 -1.50 15.50
N ALA A 608 -8.18 -1.18 14.42
CA ALA A 608 -7.75 -2.12 13.40
C ALA A 608 -6.46 -2.88 13.77
N VAL A 609 -5.88 -2.64 14.97
CA VAL A 609 -4.77 -3.45 15.46
C VAL A 609 -5.30 -4.85 15.77
N ASP A 610 -4.89 -5.80 14.95
CA ASP A 610 -5.23 -7.21 15.12
C ASP A 610 -4.40 -7.81 16.25
N LEU A 611 -5.01 -7.90 17.42
CA LEU A 611 -4.42 -8.52 18.61
C LEU A 611 -4.76 -10.01 18.60
N VAL A 612 -3.96 -10.79 17.87
CA VAL A 612 -4.06 -12.25 17.82
C VAL A 612 -3.03 -12.84 18.79
N GLY A 613 -3.49 -13.61 19.76
CA GLY A 613 -2.64 -14.27 20.75
C GLY A 613 -3.39 -14.62 22.04
N ASP A 614 -2.64 -15.15 23.01
CA ASP A 614 -3.14 -15.45 24.35
C ASP A 614 -3.27 -14.16 25.19
N TRP A 615 -4.23 -14.13 26.12
CA TRP A 615 -4.62 -12.91 26.82
C TRP A 615 -4.40 -13.00 28.33
N THR A 616 -3.90 -11.92 28.92
CA THR A 616 -3.87 -11.72 30.38
C THR A 616 -4.61 -10.43 30.76
N PRO A 617 -5.34 -10.39 31.89
CA PRO A 617 -5.93 -9.16 32.39
C PRO A 617 -4.88 -8.05 32.62
N LEU A 618 -5.17 -6.87 32.10
CA LEU A 618 -4.37 -5.65 32.24
C LEU A 618 -4.94 -4.78 33.37
N TYR A 619 -4.04 -4.24 34.20
CA TYR A 619 -4.35 -3.30 35.28
C TYR A 619 -3.57 -2.01 35.07
N LEU A 620 -4.23 -0.87 35.29
CA LEU A 620 -3.56 0.44 35.31
C LEU A 620 -3.31 0.87 36.75
N ASP A 621 -2.08 1.25 37.04
CA ASP A 621 -1.69 1.86 38.31
C ASP A 621 -0.84 3.10 38.03
N HIS A 622 -1.27 4.26 38.51
CA HIS A 622 -0.65 5.56 38.21
C HIS A 622 -0.35 5.80 36.72
N GLY A 623 -1.17 5.24 35.81
CA GLY A 623 -1.01 5.32 34.35
C GLY A 623 -0.14 4.23 33.73
N ASN A 624 0.63 3.48 34.51
CA ASN A 624 1.50 2.39 34.05
C ASN A 624 0.75 1.06 33.89
N TYR A 625 1.30 0.18 33.05
CA TYR A 625 0.70 -1.11 32.69
C TYR A 625 1.18 -2.25 33.58
N TYR A 626 0.25 -2.96 34.22
CA TYR A 626 0.54 -4.12 35.08
C TYR A 626 -0.25 -5.35 34.65
N VAL A 627 0.36 -6.52 34.80
CA VAL A 627 -0.29 -7.82 34.63
C VAL A 627 -0.04 -8.70 35.86
N GLN A 628 -0.84 -9.75 36.01
CA GLN A 628 -0.70 -10.69 37.12
C GLN A 628 0.11 -11.90 36.67
N MET A 629 1.33 -12.03 37.20
CA MET A 629 2.14 -13.23 37.01
C MET A 629 1.67 -14.33 37.97
N PHE A 630 1.54 -15.54 37.45
CA PHE A 630 1.18 -16.75 38.21
C PHE A 630 2.38 -17.68 38.43
N GLY A 631 3.40 -17.61 37.59
CA GLY A 631 4.66 -18.31 37.83
C GLY A 631 5.76 -17.99 36.83
N ILE A 632 6.97 -18.43 37.15
CA ILE A 632 8.12 -18.44 36.26
C ILE A 632 8.52 -19.90 36.07
N SER A 633 8.78 -20.32 34.83
CA SER A 633 9.32 -21.64 34.54
C SER A 633 10.68 -21.58 33.88
N LEU A 634 11.48 -22.58 34.21
CA LEU A 634 12.78 -22.86 33.62
C LEU A 634 12.81 -24.38 33.46
N GLY A 635 12.37 -24.89 32.30
CA GLY A 635 12.18 -26.33 32.09
C GLY A 635 11.09 -27.00 32.96
N GLY A 636 10.04 -26.27 33.38
CA GLY A 636 8.79 -26.87 33.89
C GLY A 636 8.52 -26.91 35.41
N LYS A 637 9.23 -26.13 36.25
CA LYS A 637 8.87 -25.92 37.68
C LYS A 637 8.41 -24.49 37.96
N MET A 638 7.39 -24.34 38.82
CA MET A 638 6.62 -23.08 38.97
C MET A 638 6.44 -22.68 40.45
N SER A 639 6.73 -21.43 40.80
CA SER A 639 6.13 -20.75 41.96
C SER A 639 6.34 -19.23 41.89
N ILE A 640 5.29 -18.45 42.23
CA ILE A 640 5.22 -17.02 42.68
C ILE A 640 4.02 -16.30 42.03
N ARG A 641 3.13 -15.75 42.86
CA ARG A 641 2.01 -14.88 42.45
C ARG A 641 2.27 -13.44 42.86
N LYS A 642 2.66 -12.58 41.92
CA LYS A 642 2.87 -11.14 42.14
C LYS A 642 2.43 -10.34 40.92
N LYS A 643 2.04 -9.08 41.14
CA LYS A 643 1.87 -8.12 40.05
C LYS A 643 3.25 -7.84 39.44
N ILE A 644 3.28 -7.61 38.14
CA ILE A 644 4.51 -7.26 37.42
C ILE A 644 4.19 -6.16 36.41
N ALA A 645 5.05 -5.14 36.35
CA ALA A 645 4.90 -4.04 35.41
C ALA A 645 5.37 -4.46 34.01
N MET A 646 4.63 -4.08 32.97
CA MET A 646 5.04 -4.19 31.58
C MET A 646 5.62 -2.84 31.14
N ASP A 647 6.94 -2.76 30.97
CA ASP A 647 7.61 -1.48 30.65
C ASP A 647 8.60 -1.64 29.50
N SER A 648 8.26 -1.09 28.33
CA SER A 648 9.11 -1.12 27.13
C SER A 648 10.33 -0.22 27.23
N GLY A 649 10.34 0.74 28.17
CA GLY A 649 11.51 1.57 28.35
C GLY A 649 12.53 0.97 29.32
N THR A 650 12.16 -0.03 30.12
CA THR A 650 13.11 -0.82 30.92
C THR A 650 13.64 -1.97 30.07
N GLU A 651 14.95 -2.19 30.04
CA GLU A 651 15.57 -3.20 29.19
C GLU A 651 15.59 -4.58 29.85
N LEU A 652 16.07 -4.66 31.09
CA LEU A 652 16.28 -5.90 31.82
C LEU A 652 15.03 -6.38 32.56
N LEU A 653 14.98 -7.68 32.85
CA LEU A 653 13.97 -8.26 33.72
C LEU A 653 14.26 -7.87 35.18
N HIS A 654 13.34 -7.22 35.87
CA HIS A 654 13.42 -7.02 37.31
C HIS A 654 12.50 -7.99 38.03
N LEU A 655 13.03 -8.71 39.01
CA LEU A 655 12.28 -9.68 39.79
C LEU A 655 12.38 -9.35 41.28
N TYR A 656 11.27 -9.52 41.99
CA TYR A 656 11.28 -9.62 43.44
C TYR A 656 12.38 -10.58 43.91
N THR A 657 13.07 -10.23 44.99
CA THR A 657 14.18 -11.01 45.57
C THR A 657 13.90 -12.51 45.63
N GLU A 658 12.72 -12.91 46.11
CA GLU A 658 12.31 -14.33 46.18
C GLU A 658 12.25 -15.02 44.80
N ALA A 659 11.76 -14.33 43.76
CA ALA A 659 11.70 -14.84 42.40
C ALA A 659 13.07 -14.88 41.73
N PHE A 660 13.85 -13.82 41.93
CA PHE A 660 15.20 -13.72 41.39
C PHE A 660 16.10 -14.84 41.92
N ASP A 661 16.05 -15.13 43.22
CA ASP A 661 16.87 -16.19 43.84
C ASP A 661 16.56 -17.57 43.27
N VAL A 662 15.28 -17.85 42.99
CA VAL A 662 14.86 -19.11 42.36
C VAL A 662 15.40 -19.22 40.93
N VAL A 663 15.23 -18.18 40.12
CA VAL A 663 15.73 -18.16 38.73
C VAL A 663 17.24 -18.30 38.71
N LYS A 664 17.96 -17.51 39.52
CA LYS A 664 19.41 -17.55 39.63
C LYS A 664 19.91 -18.95 40.00
N ALA A 665 19.32 -19.58 41.02
CA ALA A 665 19.74 -20.91 41.47
C ALA A 665 19.53 -21.99 40.40
N GLU A 666 18.41 -21.96 39.67
CA GLU A 666 18.12 -22.96 38.64
C GLU A 666 19.00 -22.74 37.39
N VAL A 667 19.22 -21.49 36.97
CA VAL A 667 20.17 -21.17 35.88
C VAL A 667 21.58 -21.63 36.25
N GLN A 668 22.03 -21.32 37.46
CA GLN A 668 23.35 -21.74 37.94
C GLN A 668 23.52 -23.26 37.95
N LYS A 669 22.48 -23.99 38.37
CA LYS A 669 22.45 -25.45 38.32
C LYS A 669 22.53 -25.99 36.90
N LEU A 670 21.76 -25.46 35.96
CA LEU A 670 21.76 -25.89 34.55
C LEU A 670 23.08 -25.57 33.84
N ALA A 671 23.69 -24.43 34.19
CA ALA A 671 24.96 -23.99 33.62
C ALA A 671 26.16 -24.79 34.13
N SER A 672 26.08 -25.37 35.34
CA SER A 672 27.22 -25.99 36.04
C SER A 672 27.99 -27.08 35.26
N SER A 673 27.34 -27.73 34.28
CA SER A 673 27.96 -28.80 33.46
C SER A 673 28.43 -28.34 32.08
N VAL A 674 28.11 -27.12 31.65
CA VAL A 674 28.29 -26.65 30.26
C VAL A 674 29.02 -25.31 30.18
N LEU A 675 28.92 -24.46 31.21
CA LEU A 675 29.47 -23.11 31.24
C LEU A 675 30.45 -22.92 32.39
N THR A 676 31.41 -22.00 32.22
CA THR A 676 32.34 -21.60 33.28
C THR A 676 31.84 -20.31 33.93
N GLU A 677 31.42 -20.37 35.19
CA GLU A 677 31.00 -19.18 35.95
C GLU A 677 32.20 -18.25 36.21
N VAL A 678 31.99 -16.93 36.05
CA VAL A 678 32.98 -15.88 36.30
C VAL A 678 32.47 -14.92 37.38
N PRO A 679 33.35 -14.10 38.01
CA PRO A 679 32.91 -13.12 38.99
C PRO A 679 31.78 -12.22 38.46
N PRO A 680 30.77 -11.88 39.29
CA PRO A 680 29.63 -11.09 38.88
C PRO A 680 30.04 -9.69 38.43
N VAL A 681 29.41 -9.20 37.36
CA VAL A 681 29.57 -7.83 36.86
C VAL A 681 28.46 -6.99 37.47
N SER A 682 28.73 -6.38 38.63
CA SER A 682 27.74 -5.60 39.40
C SER A 682 26.99 -4.59 38.52
N PRO A 683 25.66 -4.49 38.66
CA PRO A 683 24.73 -5.20 39.55
C PRO A 683 24.28 -6.62 39.11
N LEU A 684 24.75 -7.15 37.98
CA LEU A 684 24.34 -8.48 37.51
C LEU A 684 25.03 -9.57 38.36
N GLU A 685 24.22 -10.46 38.93
CA GLU A 685 24.71 -11.39 39.96
C GLU A 685 25.16 -12.77 39.43
N LEU A 686 24.96 -13.08 38.16
CA LEU A 686 25.29 -14.40 37.58
C LEU A 686 25.88 -14.22 36.17
N CYS A 687 27.14 -14.59 35.99
CA CYS A 687 27.91 -14.36 34.78
C CYS A 687 28.74 -15.59 34.39
N TYR A 688 28.94 -15.77 33.09
CA TYR A 688 29.66 -16.91 32.51
C TYR A 688 30.67 -16.44 31.47
N LYS A 689 31.73 -17.23 31.32
CA LYS A 689 32.71 -17.06 30.26
C LYS A 689 32.16 -17.56 28.92
N GLY A 690 32.35 -16.78 27.87
CA GLY A 690 31.98 -17.10 26.49
C GLY A 690 31.15 -15.99 25.83
N THR A 691 30.40 -16.39 24.81
CA THR A 691 29.49 -15.55 24.03
C THR A 691 28.09 -16.12 24.07
N VAL A 692 27.07 -15.27 24.15
CA VAL A 692 25.66 -15.69 24.14
C VAL A 692 25.36 -16.51 22.88
N ASP A 693 25.90 -16.10 21.74
CA ASP A 693 25.58 -16.76 20.47
C ASP A 693 26.11 -18.20 20.40
N LYS A 694 27.34 -18.46 20.85
CA LYS A 694 27.93 -19.79 20.78
C LYS A 694 27.61 -20.64 22.00
N ASP A 695 27.82 -20.09 23.19
CA ASP A 695 27.95 -20.86 24.42
C ASP A 695 26.61 -21.04 25.16
N ALA A 696 25.65 -20.13 24.96
CA ALA A 696 24.29 -20.30 25.49
C ALA A 696 23.38 -21.17 24.59
N THR A 697 23.94 -21.76 23.52
CA THR A 697 23.19 -22.61 22.58
C THR A 697 22.75 -23.91 23.28
N GLY A 698 21.44 -24.10 23.47
CA GLY A 698 20.86 -25.29 24.13
C GLY A 698 20.42 -25.07 25.58
N PHE A 699 20.55 -23.86 26.12
CA PHE A 699 19.95 -23.50 27.41
C PHE A 699 18.41 -23.54 27.31
N PRO A 700 17.67 -24.06 28.31
CA PRO A 700 16.21 -24.02 28.28
C PRO A 700 15.72 -22.58 28.40
N ALA A 701 14.64 -22.27 27.68
CA ALA A 701 14.01 -20.96 27.70
C ALA A 701 13.43 -20.62 29.08
N LEU A 702 13.53 -19.34 29.46
CA LEU A 702 12.85 -18.78 30.63
C LEU A 702 11.42 -18.39 30.23
N GLY A 703 10.43 -18.97 30.91
CA GLY A 703 9.00 -18.68 30.69
C GLY A 703 8.42 -17.83 31.83
N LEU A 704 7.77 -16.72 31.50
CA LEU A 704 6.90 -15.98 32.41
C LEU A 704 5.44 -16.34 32.12
N HIS A 705 4.73 -16.86 33.12
CA HIS A 705 3.36 -17.33 32.99
C HIS A 705 2.40 -16.35 33.67
N PHE A 706 1.40 -15.90 32.93
CA PHE A 706 0.41 -14.94 33.39
C PHE A 706 -0.95 -15.60 33.63
N VAL A 707 -1.80 -14.92 34.40
CA VAL A 707 -3.19 -15.35 34.57
C VAL A 707 -3.91 -15.22 33.22
N GLY A 708 -4.65 -16.26 32.81
CA GLY A 708 -5.35 -16.27 31.52
C GLY A 708 -4.63 -17.07 30.42
N GLU A 709 -3.66 -17.91 30.79
CA GLU A 709 -2.92 -18.81 29.89
C GLU A 709 -1.91 -18.12 28.96
N ALA A 710 -1.76 -16.79 29.02
CA ALA A 710 -0.70 -16.08 28.32
C ALA A 710 0.69 -16.37 28.92
N GLU A 711 1.69 -16.54 28.04
CA GLU A 711 3.08 -16.82 28.40
C GLU A 711 4.07 -15.99 27.56
N LEU A 712 5.17 -15.55 28.17
CA LEU A 712 6.33 -14.98 27.48
C LEU A 712 7.53 -15.90 27.67
N ILE A 713 8.03 -16.49 26.58
CA ILE A 713 9.11 -17.47 26.58
C ILE A 713 10.32 -16.85 25.87
N THR A 714 11.40 -16.61 26.62
CA THR A 714 12.58 -15.91 26.07
C THR A 714 13.51 -16.85 25.33
N ASP A 715 14.09 -16.38 24.25
CA ASP A 715 15.27 -17.02 23.64
C ASP A 715 16.55 -16.72 24.44
N LYS A 716 17.70 -17.23 23.96
CA LYS A 716 19.01 -17.02 24.60
C LYS A 716 19.38 -15.54 24.72
N PHE A 717 18.93 -14.68 23.80
CA PHE A 717 19.23 -13.25 23.81
C PHE A 717 18.30 -12.46 24.72
N GLY A 718 17.12 -12.99 25.06
CA GLY A 718 16.21 -12.38 26.04
C GLY A 718 16.56 -12.77 27.47
N MET A 719 17.25 -13.90 27.64
CA MET A 719 17.69 -14.42 28.93
C MET A 719 19.09 -13.93 29.34
N PHE A 720 19.98 -13.66 28.39
CA PHE A 720 21.37 -13.28 28.67
C PHE A 720 21.78 -12.00 27.93
N VAL A 721 22.63 -11.21 28.57
CA VAL A 721 23.24 -9.99 28.01
C VAL A 721 24.76 -10.18 27.84
N GLN A 722 25.29 -9.84 26.68
CA GLN A 722 26.73 -9.91 26.40
C GLN A 722 27.44 -8.72 27.05
N MET A 723 28.30 -8.97 28.05
CA MET A 723 28.99 -7.93 28.82
C MET A 723 30.37 -7.58 28.29
N ASP A 724 31.06 -8.50 27.61
CA ASP A 724 32.35 -8.25 26.96
C ASP A 724 32.58 -9.29 25.84
N VAL A 725 33.74 -9.32 25.20
CA VAL A 725 34.09 -10.30 24.15
C VAL A 725 34.02 -11.76 24.60
N ASP A 726 34.22 -12.04 25.89
CA ASP A 726 34.24 -13.39 26.46
C ASP A 726 33.44 -13.52 27.76
N THR A 727 32.52 -12.60 28.04
CA THR A 727 31.69 -12.65 29.25
C THR A 727 30.24 -12.27 28.93
N PHE A 728 29.29 -13.09 29.38
CA PHE A 728 27.86 -12.79 29.33
C PHE A 728 27.20 -13.07 30.68
N CYS A 729 26.11 -12.36 30.99
CA CYS A 729 25.44 -12.45 32.29
C CYS A 729 23.93 -12.68 32.12
N LEU A 730 23.29 -13.23 33.16
CA LEU A 730 21.84 -13.34 33.24
C LEU A 730 21.24 -11.93 33.14
N ALA A 731 20.33 -11.71 32.19
CA ALA A 731 19.70 -10.42 31.91
C ALA A 731 18.55 -10.11 32.89
N ALA A 732 18.78 -10.35 34.19
CA ALA A 732 17.82 -10.12 35.25
C ALA A 732 18.48 -9.40 36.44
N LEU A 733 17.69 -8.55 37.12
CA LEU A 733 18.08 -7.79 38.28
C LEU A 733 17.14 -8.05 39.46
N ARG A 734 17.72 -8.13 40.65
CA ARG A 734 16.98 -8.20 41.91
C ARG A 734 16.26 -6.88 42.21
N SER A 735 15.06 -6.98 42.78
CA SER A 735 14.25 -5.85 43.23
C SER A 735 13.53 -6.17 44.52
N GLU A 736 13.44 -5.22 45.45
CA GLU A 736 12.70 -5.38 46.71
C GLU A 736 11.27 -4.83 46.63
N SER A 737 11.01 -3.89 45.73
CA SER A 737 9.76 -3.12 45.67
C SER A 737 8.85 -3.53 44.51
N LEU A 738 9.41 -3.75 43.32
CA LEU A 738 8.63 -4.00 42.10
C LEU A 738 9.33 -4.95 41.11
N SER A 739 8.59 -5.89 40.54
CA SER A 739 9.01 -6.64 39.35
C SER A 739 8.63 -5.91 38.05
N ILE A 740 9.47 -5.97 37.03
CA ILE A 740 9.28 -5.32 35.73
C ILE A 740 9.67 -6.30 34.61
N VAL A 741 8.79 -6.55 33.65
CA VAL A 741 9.13 -7.19 32.37
C VAL A 741 9.71 -6.13 31.44
N GLY A 742 11.04 -6.13 31.32
CA GLY A 742 11.74 -5.25 30.37
C GLY A 742 11.65 -5.74 28.92
N ILE A 743 12.06 -4.89 27.99
CA ILE A 743 11.92 -5.09 26.54
C ILE A 743 12.80 -6.25 26.01
N MET A 744 13.87 -6.66 26.70
CA MET A 744 14.65 -7.86 26.33
C MET A 744 13.83 -9.15 26.43
N VAL A 745 12.91 -9.25 27.38
CA VAL A 745 12.03 -10.42 27.55
C VAL A 745 10.88 -10.42 26.53
N GLN A 746 10.55 -9.25 25.99
CA GLN A 746 9.43 -9.05 25.08
C GLN A 746 9.83 -9.17 23.59
N GLN A 747 11.12 -9.36 23.30
CA GLN A 747 11.61 -9.48 21.94
C GLN A 747 11.10 -10.74 21.24
N GLY A 748 10.86 -10.64 19.93
CA GLY A 748 10.27 -11.72 19.13
C GLY A 748 8.75 -11.89 19.30
N TYR A 749 8.12 -11.09 20.18
CA TYR A 749 6.67 -11.08 20.38
C TYR A 749 6.02 -9.80 19.83
N ASN A 750 4.79 -9.92 19.33
CA ASN A 750 3.89 -8.79 19.13
C ASN A 750 3.09 -8.54 20.42
N VAL A 751 3.57 -7.62 21.26
CA VAL A 751 2.95 -7.31 22.55
C VAL A 751 1.83 -6.29 22.36
N GLY A 752 0.61 -6.68 22.71
CA GLY A 752 -0.61 -5.89 22.52
C GLY A 752 -1.25 -5.37 23.81
N PHE A 753 -1.80 -4.17 23.76
CA PHE A 753 -2.51 -3.53 24.86
C PHE A 753 -3.90 -3.07 24.39
N ASP A 754 -4.95 -3.55 25.07
CA ASP A 754 -6.35 -3.13 24.85
C ASP A 754 -6.89 -2.44 26.10
N LEU A 755 -7.07 -1.11 26.03
CA LEU A 755 -7.51 -0.33 27.18
C LEU A 755 -9.04 -0.33 27.36
N ARG A 756 -9.82 -0.88 26.42
CA ARG A 756 -11.30 -0.91 26.50
C ARG A 756 -11.80 -2.09 27.34
N ALA A 757 -11.09 -3.20 27.29
CA ALA A 757 -11.41 -4.42 28.03
C ALA A 757 -11.29 -4.26 29.57
N MET A 758 -10.70 -3.16 30.05
CA MET A 758 -10.51 -2.85 31.48
C MET A 758 -11.75 -2.24 32.17
N LYS A 759 -12.89 -2.07 31.48
CA LYS A 759 -14.11 -1.53 32.09
C LYS A 759 -14.93 -2.62 32.79
N VAL A 760 -14.89 -2.63 34.12
CA VAL A 760 -15.78 -3.44 34.97
C VAL A 760 -17.23 -2.91 34.85
N PRO A 761 -18.26 -3.77 34.71
CA PRO A 761 -19.65 -3.32 34.71
C PRO A 761 -20.03 -2.80 36.10
N SER A 762 -20.48 -1.54 36.18
CA SER A 762 -21.05 -0.99 37.41
C SER A 762 -22.41 -1.64 37.68
N LEU A 763 -22.45 -2.42 38.76
CA LEU A 763 -23.62 -3.05 39.33
C LEU A 763 -24.55 -1.98 39.92
N ASN A 764 -25.67 -1.68 39.23
CA ASN A 764 -26.97 -1.18 39.75
C ASN A 764 -27.65 -0.26 38.74
N LEU A 765 -28.44 -0.81 37.80
CA LEU A 765 -29.53 -0.06 37.18
C LEU A 765 -30.61 -0.99 36.56
N LEU A 766 -31.01 -2.06 37.26
CA LEU A 766 -32.03 -2.99 36.75
C LEU A 766 -33.48 -2.59 37.09
N LEU A 767 -33.74 -1.40 37.64
CA LEU A 767 -35.10 -0.99 38.06
C LEU A 767 -35.69 0.25 37.38
N THR A 768 -34.93 0.99 36.57
CA THR A 768 -35.45 2.17 35.83
C THR A 768 -35.75 1.90 34.36
N PHE A 769 -35.32 0.76 33.82
CA PHE A 769 -35.47 0.41 32.40
C PHE A 769 -36.89 -0.01 31.98
N VAL A 770 -37.75 -0.41 32.91
CA VAL A 770 -39.09 -0.97 32.58
C VAL A 770 -40.17 0.12 32.49
N LEU A 771 -39.97 1.31 33.08
CA LEU A 771 -40.95 2.41 32.98
C LEU A 771 -40.72 3.38 31.81
N PHE A 772 -39.52 3.40 31.21
CA PHE A 772 -39.21 4.32 30.11
C PHE A 772 -39.61 3.79 28.72
N PHE A 773 -39.80 2.47 28.58
CA PHE A 773 -40.13 1.81 27.32
C PHE A 773 -41.59 1.96 26.86
N ILE A 774 -42.48 2.45 27.72
CA ILE A 774 -43.92 2.58 27.38
C ILE A 774 -44.26 3.98 26.81
N ILE A 775 -43.36 4.97 26.88
CA ILE A 775 -43.69 6.37 26.51
C ILE A 775 -42.89 6.90 25.30
N PHE A 776 -41.85 6.22 24.82
CA PHE A 776 -40.97 6.73 23.73
C PHE A 776 -40.84 5.80 22.51
N SER A 777 -41.90 5.08 22.14
CA SER A 777 -41.92 4.20 20.95
C SER A 777 -42.29 4.90 19.63
N SER A 778 -42.00 6.18 19.48
CA SER A 778 -42.14 6.85 18.18
C SER A 778 -41.05 7.90 18.00
N SER A 779 -40.14 7.58 17.07
CA SER A 779 -39.18 8.47 16.40
C SER A 779 -37.83 8.73 17.10
N ILE A 780 -36.92 7.73 17.11
CA ILE A 780 -35.47 7.96 16.97
C ILE A 780 -34.85 6.80 16.18
N THR A 781 -34.57 7.03 14.89
CA THR A 781 -33.62 6.23 14.11
C THR A 781 -32.21 6.63 14.54
N LEU A 782 -31.45 5.70 15.13
CA LEU A 782 -30.01 5.86 15.33
C LEU A 782 -29.30 5.83 13.97
N ILE A 783 -28.67 6.94 13.58
CA ILE A 783 -27.64 6.94 12.55
C ILE A 783 -26.33 6.56 13.25
N THR A 784 -25.93 5.30 13.11
CA THR A 784 -24.56 4.86 13.34
C THR A 784 -23.73 5.31 12.14
N SER A 785 -22.87 6.33 12.28
CA SER A 785 -21.90 6.66 11.23
C SER A 785 -20.71 5.70 11.32
N SER A 786 -20.82 4.53 10.68
CA SER A 786 -19.64 3.82 10.20
C SER A 786 -18.94 4.73 9.18
N ASN A 787 -17.62 4.81 9.23
CA ASN A 787 -16.83 5.35 8.11
C ASN A 787 -16.68 4.32 6.98
N ASP A 788 -17.59 3.34 6.90
CA ASP A 788 -17.73 2.50 5.72
C ASP A 788 -18.30 3.36 4.59
N ARG A 789 -17.59 3.44 3.47
CA ARG A 789 -18.21 3.97 2.24
C ARG A 789 -19.45 3.11 1.94
N PRO A 790 -20.60 3.71 1.62
CA PRO A 790 -21.82 2.95 1.45
C PRO A 790 -21.67 1.95 0.30
N THR A 791 -21.94 0.68 0.57
CA THR A 791 -22.17 -0.33 -0.47
C THR A 791 -23.64 -0.28 -0.86
N ILE A 792 -23.89 -0.26 -2.15
CA ILE A 792 -25.22 -0.27 -2.75
C ILE A 792 -25.42 -1.64 -3.34
N THR A 793 -26.38 -2.38 -2.82
CA THR A 793 -26.90 -3.57 -3.48
C THR A 793 -28.27 -3.22 -4.03
N THR A 794 -28.52 -3.46 -5.31
CA THR A 794 -29.82 -3.22 -5.96
C THR A 794 -30.16 -4.37 -6.90
N ARG A 795 -31.43 -4.46 -7.29
CA ARG A 795 -31.90 -5.49 -8.23
C ARG A 795 -31.57 -5.07 -9.66
N LEU A 796 -31.09 -6.03 -10.44
CA LEU A 796 -31.02 -5.91 -11.90
C LEU A 796 -32.29 -6.48 -12.52
N ILE A 797 -32.87 -5.73 -13.46
CA ILE A 797 -34.12 -6.11 -14.11
C ILE A 797 -33.81 -6.40 -15.58
N HIS A 798 -33.96 -7.66 -15.97
CA HIS A 798 -33.86 -8.03 -17.39
C HIS A 798 -34.97 -7.32 -18.18
N ARG A 799 -34.67 -6.80 -19.38
CA ARG A 799 -35.61 -6.07 -20.24
C ARG A 799 -36.95 -6.79 -20.39
N ASP A 800 -36.88 -8.08 -20.67
CA ASP A 800 -38.05 -8.92 -20.95
C ASP A 800 -38.58 -9.64 -19.71
N SER A 801 -38.11 -9.28 -18.51
CA SER A 801 -38.61 -9.84 -17.25
C SER A 801 -40.03 -9.38 -16.95
N VAL A 802 -40.84 -10.20 -16.28
CA VAL A 802 -42.15 -9.81 -15.74
C VAL A 802 -42.10 -8.61 -14.77
N PHE A 803 -40.91 -8.32 -14.23
CA PHE A 803 -40.67 -7.16 -13.35
C PHE A 803 -40.32 -5.87 -14.11
N SER A 804 -40.10 -5.96 -15.43
CA SER A 804 -39.75 -4.82 -16.26
C SER A 804 -41.01 -4.07 -16.70
N PRO A 805 -41.01 -2.72 -16.69
CA PRO A 805 -42.08 -1.94 -17.31
C PRO A 805 -42.15 -2.14 -18.85
N LEU A 806 -41.12 -2.77 -19.43
CA LEU A 806 -41.02 -3.09 -20.86
C LEU A 806 -41.54 -4.49 -21.19
N TYR A 807 -42.01 -5.25 -20.19
CA TYR A 807 -42.49 -6.60 -20.38
C TYR A 807 -43.66 -6.66 -21.36
N ASN A 808 -43.51 -7.47 -22.41
CA ASN A 808 -44.60 -7.80 -23.31
C ASN A 808 -44.88 -9.30 -23.30
N ALA A 809 -46.08 -9.68 -22.82
CA ALA A 809 -46.54 -11.06 -22.74
C ALA A 809 -46.87 -11.66 -24.11
N SER A 810 -47.16 -10.84 -25.12
CA SER A 810 -47.51 -11.31 -26.47
C SER A 810 -46.30 -11.52 -27.38
N GLU A 811 -45.08 -11.28 -26.88
CA GLU A 811 -43.87 -11.47 -27.68
C GLU A 811 -43.54 -12.95 -27.89
N THR A 812 -43.25 -13.28 -29.14
CA THR A 812 -42.84 -14.62 -29.54
C THR A 812 -41.35 -14.83 -29.29
N VAL A 813 -40.93 -16.09 -29.13
CA VAL A 813 -39.52 -16.47 -29.04
C VAL A 813 -38.69 -15.90 -30.19
N SER A 814 -39.25 -15.87 -31.40
CA SER A 814 -38.58 -15.28 -32.57
C SER A 814 -38.38 -13.78 -32.47
N SER A 815 -39.37 -13.04 -31.96
CA SER A 815 -39.22 -11.60 -31.74
C SER A 815 -38.17 -11.28 -30.67
N LEU A 816 -38.08 -12.12 -29.63
CA LEU A 816 -37.07 -11.98 -28.58
C LEU A 816 -35.66 -12.27 -29.10
N ALA A 817 -35.49 -13.36 -29.87
CA ALA A 817 -34.20 -13.72 -30.44
C ALA A 817 -33.70 -12.72 -31.48
N GLN A 818 -34.59 -12.22 -32.34
CA GLN A 818 -34.27 -11.17 -33.32
C GLN A 818 -33.76 -9.91 -32.61
N ARG A 819 -34.44 -9.50 -31.55
CA ARG A 819 -34.07 -8.36 -30.71
C ARG A 819 -32.70 -8.51 -30.05
N ALA A 820 -32.44 -9.67 -29.43
CA ALA A 820 -31.16 -9.98 -28.81
C ALA A 820 -30.01 -9.93 -29.84
N THR A 821 -30.31 -10.32 -31.07
CA THR A 821 -29.35 -10.30 -32.18
C THR A 821 -29.07 -8.87 -32.63
N GLU A 822 -30.10 -8.08 -32.90
CA GLU A 822 -30.00 -6.69 -33.35
C GLU A 822 -29.23 -5.82 -32.34
N SER A 823 -29.50 -5.99 -31.03
CA SER A 823 -28.77 -5.26 -29.99
C SER A 823 -27.30 -5.61 -29.92
N SER A 824 -27.02 -6.91 -29.93
CA SER A 824 -25.65 -7.42 -29.80
C SER A 824 -24.79 -6.98 -30.99
N LEU A 825 -25.35 -7.01 -32.21
CA LEU A 825 -24.67 -6.53 -33.42
C LEU A 825 -24.34 -5.04 -33.34
N ALA A 826 -25.30 -4.23 -32.93
CA ALA A 826 -25.10 -2.80 -32.90
C ALA A 826 -24.17 -2.36 -31.76
N ARG A 827 -24.20 -3.08 -30.62
CA ARG A 827 -23.22 -2.92 -29.55
C ARG A 827 -21.81 -3.32 -29.99
N HIS A 828 -21.68 -4.40 -30.76
CA HIS A 828 -20.41 -4.80 -31.36
C HIS A 828 -19.86 -3.74 -32.32
N GLU A 829 -20.71 -3.13 -33.16
CA GLU A 829 -20.32 -2.05 -34.08
C GLU A 829 -19.81 -0.82 -33.32
N PHE A 830 -20.49 -0.44 -32.21
CA PHE A 830 -20.06 0.64 -31.33
C PHE A 830 -18.64 0.44 -30.80
N LEU A 831 -18.41 -0.71 -30.16
CA LEU A 831 -17.14 -1.04 -29.53
C LEU A 831 -16.05 -1.19 -30.58
N SER A 832 -16.38 -1.71 -31.77
CA SER A 832 -15.46 -1.76 -32.91
C SER A 832 -15.04 -0.37 -33.38
N SER A 833 -15.97 0.58 -33.48
CA SER A 833 -15.68 1.95 -33.92
C SER A 833 -14.85 2.76 -32.92
N SER A 834 -14.99 2.45 -31.63
CA SER A 834 -14.20 3.06 -30.55
C SER A 834 -12.78 2.48 -30.47
N SER A 835 -12.46 1.48 -31.29
CA SER A 835 -11.23 0.71 -31.20
C SER A 835 -10.22 0.98 -32.32
N SER A 836 -10.61 1.76 -33.34
CA SER A 836 -9.76 2.16 -34.45
C SER A 836 -8.94 3.42 -34.12
N ASP A 837 -7.61 3.35 -34.28
CA ASP A 837 -6.59 4.41 -34.09
C ASP A 837 -6.77 5.69 -34.95
N ASP A 838 -7.95 5.96 -35.49
CA ASP A 838 -8.16 7.14 -36.34
C ASP A 838 -8.30 8.40 -35.46
N ASP A 839 -7.34 9.30 -35.63
CA ASP A 839 -7.14 10.60 -34.99
C ASP A 839 -8.32 11.54 -35.29
N ARG A 840 -9.50 11.25 -34.72
CA ARG A 840 -10.64 12.13 -34.77
C ARG A 840 -10.45 13.24 -33.74
N LEU A 841 -10.09 14.42 -34.26
CA LEU A 841 -10.34 15.74 -33.67
C LEU A 841 -11.55 15.70 -32.74
N GLN A 842 -11.32 15.62 -31.43
CA GLN A 842 -12.39 15.74 -30.45
C GLN A 842 -13.03 17.13 -30.59
N PRO A 843 -14.35 17.23 -30.85
CA PRO A 843 -15.05 18.49 -30.66
C PRO A 843 -15.01 18.84 -29.16
N GLU A 844 -14.86 20.13 -28.83
CA GLU A 844 -14.92 20.62 -27.45
C GLU A 844 -16.24 20.19 -26.76
N GLY A 845 -16.22 19.13 -25.93
CA GLY A 845 -17.37 18.69 -25.14
C GLY A 845 -17.22 17.31 -24.49
N VAL A 846 -17.83 17.11 -23.32
CA VAL A 846 -17.95 15.80 -22.66
C VAL A 846 -18.97 14.96 -23.42
N GLN A 847 -18.52 13.99 -24.21
CA GLN A 847 -19.40 13.01 -24.86
C GLN A 847 -19.40 11.71 -24.07
N ALA A 848 -20.57 11.29 -23.56
CA ALA A 848 -20.78 9.89 -23.22
C ALA A 848 -20.92 9.15 -24.55
N GLY A 849 -19.93 8.33 -24.91
CA GLY A 849 -20.03 7.44 -26.07
C GLY A 849 -21.26 6.55 -25.88
N LEU A 850 -22.29 6.75 -26.69
CA LEU A 850 -23.53 5.99 -26.62
C LEU A 850 -23.86 5.51 -28.03
N VAL A 851 -24.01 4.20 -28.19
CA VAL A 851 -24.80 3.68 -29.30
C VAL A 851 -26.25 3.58 -28.86
N LEU A 852 -27.04 4.56 -29.34
CA LEU A 852 -28.49 4.47 -29.44
C LEU A 852 -28.83 3.54 -30.62
N ALA A 853 -28.32 2.32 -30.59
CA ALA A 853 -28.87 1.30 -31.44
C ALA A 853 -30.24 0.95 -30.87
N THR A 854 -31.26 1.36 -31.61
CA THR A 854 -32.55 0.68 -31.72
C THR A 854 -32.79 -0.39 -30.62
N HIS A 855 -33.42 0.07 -29.54
CA HIS A 855 -34.36 -0.67 -28.70
C HIS A 855 -33.91 -1.70 -27.63
N HIS A 856 -32.66 -2.18 -27.53
CA HIS A 856 -32.52 -3.58 -27.06
C HIS A 856 -31.36 -3.94 -26.10
N ASN A 857 -31.13 -3.18 -25.04
CA ASN A 857 -30.16 -3.59 -24.02
C ASN A 857 -30.72 -4.56 -22.96
N VAL A 858 -29.83 -5.33 -22.32
CA VAL A 858 -30.19 -6.55 -21.56
C VAL A 858 -30.69 -6.27 -20.13
N PHE A 859 -29.98 -5.46 -19.33
CA PHE A 859 -30.28 -5.23 -17.91
C PHE A 859 -30.42 -3.76 -17.51
N TYR A 860 -31.43 -3.49 -16.67
CA TYR A 860 -31.77 -2.16 -16.15
C TYR A 860 -31.63 -2.09 -14.62
N VAL A 861 -31.40 -0.89 -14.12
CA VAL A 861 -31.38 -0.54 -12.69
C VAL A 861 -32.42 0.54 -12.43
N GLU A 862 -33.23 0.35 -11.38
CA GLU A 862 -34.11 1.38 -10.85
C GLU A 862 -33.39 2.16 -9.73
N PHE A 863 -33.37 3.49 -9.85
CA PHE A 863 -32.91 4.40 -8.81
C PHE A 863 -33.72 5.69 -8.85
N SER A 864 -33.62 6.57 -7.87
CA SER A 864 -34.25 7.89 -7.88
C SER A 864 -33.21 8.99 -7.87
N ILE A 865 -33.51 10.12 -8.49
CA ILE A 865 -32.61 11.27 -8.57
C ILE A 865 -33.27 12.54 -8.00
N GLY A 866 -32.51 13.30 -7.22
CA GLY A 866 -32.93 14.59 -6.67
C GLY A 866 -33.77 14.55 -5.40
N GLU A 867 -34.04 15.74 -4.87
CA GLU A 867 -34.93 15.94 -3.71
C GLU A 867 -36.05 16.95 -4.05
N PRO A 868 -37.32 16.52 -4.17
CA PRO A 868 -37.83 15.17 -3.87
C PRO A 868 -37.36 14.10 -4.88
N PRO A 869 -37.21 12.83 -4.46
CA PRO A 869 -36.73 11.74 -5.32
C PRO A 869 -37.62 11.49 -6.54
N VAL A 870 -37.02 11.56 -7.74
CA VAL A 870 -37.67 11.25 -9.03
C VAL A 870 -37.16 9.94 -9.57
N ARG A 871 -38.03 8.93 -9.71
CA ARG A 871 -37.63 7.59 -10.19
C ARG A 871 -37.08 7.59 -11.61
N GLN A 872 -35.98 6.88 -11.79
CA GLN A 872 -35.26 6.63 -13.03
C GLN A 872 -35.14 5.13 -13.28
N PHE A 873 -35.29 4.75 -14.54
CA PHE A 873 -35.12 3.41 -15.05
C PHE A 873 -34.01 3.47 -16.11
N ALA A 874 -32.81 3.09 -15.69
CA ALA A 874 -31.58 3.33 -16.43
C ALA A 874 -30.90 2.03 -16.84
N LEU A 875 -30.19 2.09 -17.97
CA LEU A 875 -29.37 1.00 -18.46
C LEU A 875 -28.16 0.77 -17.55
N MET A 876 -27.80 -0.48 -17.24
CA MET A 876 -26.46 -0.79 -16.70
C MET A 876 -25.46 -1.02 -17.84
N ASP A 877 -24.33 -0.30 -17.83
CA ASP A 877 -23.31 -0.43 -18.88
C ASP A 877 -21.88 -0.41 -18.32
N THR A 878 -21.15 -1.53 -18.50
CA THR A 878 -19.73 -1.67 -18.12
C THR A 878 -18.76 -1.05 -19.13
N GLY A 879 -19.21 -0.68 -20.33
CA GLY A 879 -18.42 0.00 -21.37
C GLY A 879 -18.59 1.51 -21.42
N SER A 880 -19.35 2.11 -20.50
CA SER A 880 -19.59 3.56 -20.42
C SER A 880 -19.12 4.11 -19.07
N SER A 881 -18.45 5.27 -19.05
CA SER A 881 -17.86 5.86 -17.83
C SER A 881 -18.64 7.01 -17.20
N LEU A 882 -19.66 7.55 -17.88
CA LEU A 882 -20.49 8.66 -17.39
C LEU A 882 -21.94 8.21 -17.15
N THR A 883 -22.41 8.29 -15.90
CA THR A 883 -23.82 8.09 -15.57
C THR A 883 -24.60 9.32 -16.04
N TRP A 884 -25.73 9.15 -16.73
CA TRP A 884 -26.53 10.27 -17.22
C TRP A 884 -28.02 9.95 -17.26
N VAL A 885 -28.87 10.99 -17.16
CA VAL A 885 -30.33 10.88 -17.32
C VAL A 885 -30.88 11.97 -18.25
N LYS A 886 -32.06 11.75 -18.81
CA LYS A 886 -32.82 12.72 -19.61
C LYS A 886 -33.37 13.81 -18.71
N CYS A 887 -33.04 15.06 -19.03
CA CYS A 887 -33.38 16.24 -18.25
C CYS A 887 -34.30 17.20 -19.00
N LEU A 888 -35.18 17.89 -18.27
CA LEU A 888 -35.96 19.01 -18.80
C LEU A 888 -35.13 20.31 -18.83
N PRO A 889 -35.24 21.14 -19.89
CA PRO A 889 -35.99 20.90 -21.13
C PRO A 889 -35.26 19.91 -22.06
N CYS A 890 -36.02 18.97 -22.64
CA CYS A 890 -35.50 17.89 -23.48
C CYS A 890 -36.00 18.06 -24.93
N ARG A 891 -35.11 18.12 -25.94
CA ARG A 891 -35.48 18.35 -27.35
C ARG A 891 -34.66 17.47 -28.32
N PRO A 892 -35.29 16.66 -29.20
CA PRO A 892 -36.69 16.26 -29.26
C PRO A 892 -36.97 15.12 -28.25
N CYS A 893 -37.89 15.32 -27.31
CA CYS A 893 -38.32 14.27 -26.37
C CYS A 893 -39.84 14.24 -26.35
N LEU A 894 -40.44 13.10 -26.71
CA LEU A 894 -41.90 12.97 -26.85
C LEU A 894 -42.55 12.83 -25.46
N PRO A 895 -43.63 13.58 -25.13
CA PRO A 895 -44.24 13.58 -23.80
C PRO A 895 -44.98 12.29 -23.38
N ASN A 896 -45.14 11.30 -24.26
CA ASN A 896 -46.12 10.21 -24.10
C ASN A 896 -45.49 8.84 -23.74
N SER A 897 -44.28 8.80 -23.17
CA SER A 897 -43.54 7.55 -23.00
C SER A 897 -43.71 6.81 -21.67
N GLY A 898 -44.51 7.34 -20.74
CA GLY A 898 -44.66 6.73 -19.41
C GLY A 898 -43.40 6.81 -18.53
N VAL A 899 -42.35 7.52 -18.96
CA VAL A 899 -41.10 7.69 -18.22
C VAL A 899 -41.00 9.11 -17.65
N THR A 900 -40.49 9.23 -16.43
CA THR A 900 -40.35 10.52 -15.75
C THR A 900 -38.99 11.14 -16.07
N PHE A 901 -38.95 12.27 -16.78
CA PHE A 901 -37.72 13.03 -16.97
C PHE A 901 -37.34 13.79 -15.71
N PHE A 902 -36.04 13.88 -15.44
CA PHE A 902 -35.55 14.66 -14.32
C PHE A 902 -35.71 16.15 -14.64
N ASP A 903 -36.27 16.91 -13.70
CA ASP A 903 -36.39 18.37 -13.80
C ASP A 903 -35.41 19.00 -12.81
N PRO A 904 -34.22 19.43 -13.27
CA PRO A 904 -33.20 20.00 -12.40
C PRO A 904 -33.69 21.18 -11.58
N THR A 905 -34.68 21.94 -12.10
CA THR A 905 -35.23 23.13 -11.44
C THR A 905 -36.08 22.80 -10.22
N LYS A 906 -36.53 21.55 -10.08
CA LYS A 906 -37.37 21.09 -8.97
C LYS A 906 -36.59 20.39 -7.86
N SER A 907 -35.33 20.05 -8.09
CA SER A 907 -34.49 19.36 -7.12
C SER A 907 -33.75 20.37 -6.24
N LYS A 908 -33.82 20.19 -4.92
CA LYS A 908 -33.07 21.00 -3.94
C LYS A 908 -31.59 20.64 -3.86
N THR A 909 -31.23 19.45 -4.32
CA THR A 909 -29.88 18.88 -4.24
C THR A 909 -29.12 18.97 -5.57
N TYR A 910 -29.76 19.52 -6.61
CA TYR A 910 -29.13 19.77 -7.91
C TYR A 910 -28.10 20.89 -7.82
N SER A 911 -26.88 20.60 -8.23
CA SER A 911 -25.82 21.60 -8.34
C SER A 911 -25.14 21.51 -9.71
N PRO A 912 -25.29 22.53 -10.58
CA PRO A 912 -24.63 22.54 -11.89
C PRO A 912 -23.10 22.67 -11.73
N ARG A 913 -22.34 22.10 -12.68
CA ARG A 913 -20.87 22.23 -12.77
C ARG A 913 -20.48 22.90 -14.09
N PRO A 914 -19.22 23.36 -14.26
CA PRO A 914 -18.71 23.79 -15.56
C PRO A 914 -18.77 22.61 -16.54
N CYS A 915 -19.28 22.85 -17.76
CA CYS A 915 -19.68 21.82 -18.74
C CYS A 915 -20.95 21.05 -18.34
N VAL A 916 -21.59 20.26 -19.24
CA VAL A 916 -22.95 19.64 -19.11
C VAL A 916 -23.09 18.61 -17.95
N LEU A 917 -22.13 18.59 -17.01
CA LEU A 917 -22.14 17.78 -15.80
C LEU A 917 -22.82 18.52 -14.65
N ALA A 918 -23.43 17.76 -13.76
CA ALA A 918 -24.00 18.26 -12.51
C ALA A 918 -23.71 17.27 -11.37
N THR A 919 -23.83 17.74 -10.14
CA THR A 919 -23.86 16.86 -8.96
C THR A 919 -25.27 16.78 -8.41
N GLU A 920 -25.70 15.58 -8.03
CA GLU A 920 -27.05 15.31 -7.53
C GLU A 920 -27.07 14.13 -6.55
N GLN A 921 -28.14 14.00 -5.77
CA GLN A 921 -28.42 12.86 -4.93
C GLN A 921 -29.03 11.71 -5.74
N LEU A 922 -28.38 10.53 -5.72
CA LEU A 922 -28.96 9.30 -6.23
C LEU A 922 -29.45 8.42 -5.07
N THR A 923 -30.66 7.89 -5.16
CA THR A 923 -31.28 7.07 -4.12
C THR A 923 -31.63 5.69 -4.67
N PHE A 924 -31.08 4.63 -4.07
CA PHE A 924 -31.29 3.24 -4.47
C PHE A 924 -32.19 2.53 -3.48
N MET A 925 -33.08 1.65 -3.96
CA MET A 925 -33.91 0.81 -3.11
C MET A 925 -33.16 -0.46 -2.72
N SER A 926 -33.14 -0.77 -1.42
CA SER A 926 -32.58 -2.04 -0.95
C SER A 926 -33.46 -3.21 -1.42
N PRO A 927 -32.87 -4.31 -1.91
CA PRO A 927 -33.58 -5.51 -2.34
C PRO A 927 -34.37 -6.22 -1.23
N ALA A 928 -34.08 -5.93 0.05
CA ALA A 928 -34.63 -6.60 1.23
C ALA A 928 -36.14 -6.39 1.47
N GLY A 929 -36.86 -5.68 0.59
CA GLY A 929 -38.33 -5.58 0.62
C GLY A 929 -38.92 -4.73 1.77
N HIS A 930 -38.11 -4.12 2.63
CA HIS A 930 -38.56 -3.32 3.78
C HIS A 930 -38.65 -1.80 3.49
N GLY A 931 -38.51 -1.37 2.23
CA GLY A 931 -38.56 0.06 1.87
C GLY A 931 -37.33 0.87 2.29
N ALA A 932 -36.25 0.23 2.73
CA ALA A 932 -34.99 0.90 3.03
C ALA A 932 -34.36 1.45 1.74
N THR A 933 -33.93 2.71 1.78
CA THR A 933 -33.29 3.40 0.65
C THR A 933 -31.91 3.91 1.03
N VAL A 934 -30.93 3.74 0.14
CA VAL A 934 -29.57 4.30 0.28
C VAL A 934 -29.47 5.54 -0.58
N ALA A 935 -29.28 6.71 0.03
CA ALA A 935 -29.10 7.97 -0.66
C ALA A 935 -27.61 8.34 -0.73
N LEU A 936 -27.11 8.57 -1.93
CA LEU A 936 -25.76 9.02 -2.24
C LEU A 936 -25.77 10.50 -2.58
N PRO A 937 -25.24 11.38 -1.73
CA PRO A 937 -25.15 12.79 -2.06
C PRO A 937 -24.00 13.06 -3.05
N ASN A 938 -24.12 14.15 -3.82
CA ASN A 938 -23.06 14.72 -4.66
C ASN A 938 -22.52 13.78 -5.77
N VAL A 939 -23.34 12.88 -6.29
CA VAL A 939 -22.97 12.02 -7.42
C VAL A 939 -22.86 12.88 -8.68
N GLN A 940 -21.71 12.80 -9.36
CA GLN A 940 -21.54 13.43 -10.66
C GLN A 940 -22.32 12.65 -11.72
N PHE A 941 -23.14 13.36 -12.50
CA PHE A 941 -23.93 12.77 -13.57
C PHE A 941 -24.14 13.75 -14.72
N GLY A 942 -24.42 13.21 -15.91
CA GLY A 942 -24.79 13.98 -17.10
C GLY A 942 -26.29 14.26 -17.15
N CYS A 943 -26.65 15.49 -17.48
CA CYS A 943 -28.04 15.93 -17.61
C CYS A 943 -28.35 16.19 -19.08
N CYS A 944 -28.94 15.20 -19.75
CA CYS A 944 -29.12 15.21 -21.20
C CYS A 944 -30.36 16.03 -21.61
N SER A 945 -30.16 17.17 -22.26
CA SER A 945 -31.22 18.06 -22.78
C SER A 945 -31.49 17.89 -24.28
N THR A 946 -30.59 17.25 -25.03
CA THR A 946 -30.67 17.13 -26.48
C THR A 946 -30.28 15.71 -26.90
N LEU A 947 -31.12 15.06 -27.70
CA LEU A 947 -30.85 13.77 -28.31
C LEU A 947 -30.71 13.96 -29.82
N THR A 948 -29.65 13.39 -30.41
CA THR A 948 -29.39 13.44 -31.86
C THR A 948 -29.35 12.02 -32.42
N GLY A 949 -30.19 11.69 -33.41
CA GLY A 949 -30.24 10.37 -34.06
C GLY A 949 -31.53 10.19 -34.88
N THR A 950 -31.56 9.29 -35.86
CA THR A 950 -32.65 9.21 -36.87
C THR A 950 -33.80 8.27 -36.53
N GLU A 951 -33.78 7.50 -35.43
CA GLU A 951 -34.83 6.51 -35.13
C GLU A 951 -35.22 6.51 -33.64
N HIS A 952 -36.16 7.38 -33.26
CA HIS A 952 -36.61 7.58 -31.87
C HIS A 952 -37.90 6.81 -31.56
N GLN A 953 -37.87 5.47 -31.51
CA GLN A 953 -39.08 4.67 -31.24
C GLN A 953 -39.14 3.99 -29.86
N ASP A 954 -38.05 3.71 -29.13
CA ASP A 954 -38.14 3.23 -27.73
C ASP A 954 -37.95 4.37 -26.74
N GLN A 955 -39.07 4.82 -26.17
CA GLN A 955 -39.13 6.00 -25.31
C GLN A 955 -39.06 5.66 -23.81
N ASN A 956 -38.82 4.39 -23.47
CA ASN A 956 -39.19 3.84 -22.17
C ASN A 956 -38.03 3.66 -21.15
N PHE A 957 -36.82 4.17 -21.44
CA PHE A 957 -35.75 4.36 -20.46
C PHE A 957 -35.31 5.83 -20.41
N ASN A 958 -34.87 6.32 -19.25
CA ASN A 958 -34.49 7.72 -19.04
C ASN A 958 -33.03 7.95 -18.67
N GLY A 959 -32.16 6.94 -18.72
CA GLY A 959 -30.73 7.16 -18.50
C GLY A 959 -29.86 5.93 -18.64
N LEU A 960 -28.59 6.11 -18.28
CA LEU A 960 -27.55 5.10 -18.22
C LEU A 960 -26.84 5.22 -16.87
N LEU A 961 -26.71 4.10 -16.17
CA LEU A 961 -25.86 3.89 -15.01
C LEU A 961 -24.52 3.31 -15.49
N ALA A 962 -23.50 4.17 -15.52
CA ALA A 962 -22.18 3.83 -16.02
C ALA A 962 -21.35 3.13 -14.96
N LEU A 963 -20.83 1.96 -15.33
CA LEU A 963 -19.90 1.18 -14.52
C LEU A 963 -18.50 1.10 -15.12
N GLY A 964 -18.31 1.65 -16.33
CA GLY A 964 -17.01 1.77 -16.99
C GLY A 964 -16.05 2.69 -16.24
N ALA A 965 -14.76 2.55 -16.54
CA ALA A 965 -13.71 3.31 -15.88
C ALA A 965 -13.60 4.71 -16.48
N GLY A 966 -13.44 5.72 -15.63
CA GLY A 966 -13.23 7.08 -16.09
C GLY A 966 -13.37 8.10 -14.97
N PRO A 967 -12.97 9.36 -15.20
CA PRO A 967 -12.93 10.40 -14.17
C PRO A 967 -14.29 10.74 -13.55
N TYR A 968 -15.39 10.32 -14.21
CA TYR A 968 -16.77 10.57 -13.80
C TYR A 968 -17.50 9.28 -13.38
N SER A 969 -16.77 8.16 -13.22
CA SER A 969 -17.36 6.88 -12.88
C SER A 969 -17.98 6.90 -11.48
N LEU A 970 -19.23 6.44 -11.38
CA LEU A 970 -19.93 6.29 -10.10
C LEU A 970 -19.16 5.33 -9.16
N VAL A 971 -18.54 4.31 -9.73
CA VAL A 971 -17.84 3.24 -9.02
C VAL A 971 -16.67 3.79 -8.20
N ASP A 972 -15.91 4.76 -8.73
CA ASP A 972 -14.75 5.33 -8.06
C ASP A 972 -15.12 6.12 -6.80
N GLY A 973 -16.28 6.78 -6.81
CA GLY A 973 -16.81 7.49 -5.65
C GLY A 973 -17.16 6.56 -4.48
N LEU A 974 -17.52 5.30 -4.78
CA LEU A 974 -18.09 4.38 -3.79
C LEU A 974 -17.13 3.31 -3.26
N GLY A 975 -15.93 3.20 -3.83
CA GLY A 975 -14.93 2.23 -3.38
C GLY A 975 -14.12 1.59 -4.49
N SER A 976 -14.35 1.96 -5.75
CA SER A 976 -13.67 1.40 -6.94
C SER A 976 -13.89 -0.11 -7.10
N LYS A 977 -15.00 -0.63 -6.57
CA LYS A 977 -15.41 -2.03 -6.71
C LYS A 977 -16.89 -2.12 -7.07
N PHE A 978 -17.23 -3.07 -7.93
CA PHE A 978 -18.62 -3.45 -8.18
C PHE A 978 -18.68 -4.92 -8.58
N SER A 979 -19.83 -5.55 -8.40
CA SER A 979 -20.08 -6.88 -8.93
C SER A 979 -21.52 -7.02 -9.39
N TYR A 980 -21.75 -7.89 -10.37
CA TYR A 980 -23.09 -8.28 -10.77
C TYR A 980 -23.21 -9.80 -10.79
N CYS A 981 -24.41 -10.28 -10.52
CA CYS A 981 -24.78 -11.67 -10.70
C CYS A 981 -26.10 -11.74 -11.43
N VAL A 982 -26.12 -12.53 -12.50
CA VAL A 982 -27.27 -12.72 -13.37
C VAL A 982 -27.57 -14.21 -13.48
N GLY A 983 -28.84 -14.58 -13.26
CA GLY A 983 -29.32 -15.95 -13.43
C GLY A 983 -29.63 -16.26 -14.89
N SER A 984 -30.53 -17.22 -15.12
CA SER A 984 -30.91 -17.59 -16.49
C SER A 984 -31.58 -16.42 -17.21
N VAL A 985 -30.95 -15.93 -18.28
CA VAL A 985 -31.48 -14.86 -19.13
C VAL A 985 -32.78 -15.30 -19.84
N SER A 986 -32.97 -16.60 -20.00
CA SER A 986 -34.20 -17.18 -20.60
C SER A 986 -35.37 -17.24 -19.61
N ASP A 987 -35.12 -17.19 -18.30
CA ASP A 987 -36.17 -17.15 -17.28
C ASP A 987 -36.67 -15.72 -17.06
N ARG A 988 -37.79 -15.39 -17.70
CA ARG A 988 -38.45 -14.08 -17.59
C ARG A 988 -38.96 -13.77 -16.17
N SER A 989 -39.02 -14.76 -15.28
CA SER A 989 -39.44 -14.60 -13.89
C SER A 989 -38.31 -14.59 -12.88
N TYR A 990 -37.05 -14.69 -13.32
CA TYR A 990 -35.89 -14.70 -12.41
C TYR A 990 -35.74 -13.37 -11.67
N ALA A 991 -35.97 -13.37 -10.36
CA ALA A 991 -36.06 -12.17 -9.53
C ALA A 991 -34.76 -11.79 -8.80
N TYR A 992 -33.71 -12.62 -8.93
CA TYR A 992 -32.51 -12.56 -8.08
C TYR A 992 -31.27 -12.00 -8.77
N ASN A 993 -31.41 -11.34 -9.92
CA ASN A 993 -30.27 -10.64 -10.52
C ASN A 993 -29.89 -9.45 -9.62
N ARG A 994 -28.61 -9.30 -9.30
CA ARG A 994 -28.10 -8.29 -8.35
C ARG A 994 -26.95 -7.48 -8.94
N LEU A 995 -26.90 -6.21 -8.58
CA LEU A 995 -25.76 -5.32 -8.76
C LEU A 995 -25.33 -4.80 -7.39
N SER A 996 -24.04 -4.95 -7.07
CA SER A 996 -23.40 -4.44 -5.87
C SER A 996 -22.34 -3.41 -6.28
N ILE A 997 -22.36 -2.20 -5.72
CA ILE A 997 -21.37 -1.15 -5.98
C ILE A 997 -20.87 -0.60 -4.65
N GLY A 998 -19.54 -0.58 -4.45
CA GLY A 998 -18.94 0.05 -3.28
C GLY A 998 -17.81 -0.77 -2.66
N ALA A 999 -17.18 -0.24 -1.61
CA ALA A 999 -15.98 -0.83 -1.00
C ALA A 999 -16.16 -2.28 -0.51
N ASN A 1000 -17.39 -2.64 -0.10
CA ASN A 1000 -17.75 -4.00 0.31
C ASN A 1000 -18.59 -4.71 -0.76
N ALA A 1001 -18.41 -4.37 -2.05
CA ALA A 1001 -19.02 -5.14 -3.13
C ALA A 1001 -18.57 -6.61 -3.04
N TYR A 1002 -19.51 -7.52 -3.27
CA TYR A 1002 -19.25 -8.95 -3.12
C TYR A 1002 -18.36 -9.43 -4.28
N LEU A 1003 -17.06 -9.59 -4.02
CA LEU A 1003 -16.07 -10.13 -4.95
C LEU A 1003 -15.69 -11.54 -4.49
N THR A 1004 -15.95 -12.54 -5.31
CA THR A 1004 -15.64 -13.95 -5.00
C THR A 1004 -15.09 -14.67 -6.22
N GLY A 1005 -14.35 -15.75 -5.98
CA GLY A 1005 -13.80 -16.61 -7.02
C GLY A 1005 -12.39 -16.25 -7.43
N ASP A 1006 -11.94 -16.88 -8.50
CA ASP A 1006 -10.58 -16.71 -9.00
C ASP A 1006 -10.46 -15.38 -9.75
N ALA A 1007 -9.32 -14.70 -9.55
CA ALA A 1007 -9.05 -13.39 -10.12
C ALA A 1007 -8.23 -13.49 -11.40
N THR A 1008 -8.61 -12.70 -12.41
CA THR A 1008 -7.83 -12.46 -13.62
C THR A 1008 -7.58 -10.97 -13.82
N ALA A 1009 -6.47 -10.63 -14.48
CA ALA A 1009 -6.11 -9.24 -14.70
C ALA A 1009 -7.08 -8.55 -15.68
N VAL A 1010 -7.42 -7.29 -15.40
CA VAL A 1010 -8.20 -6.44 -16.31
C VAL A 1010 -7.39 -5.23 -16.75
N ALA A 1011 -7.31 -5.04 -18.06
CA ALA A 1011 -6.77 -3.84 -18.68
C ALA A 1011 -7.92 -2.84 -18.95
N VAL A 1012 -7.64 -1.55 -18.81
CA VAL A 1012 -8.59 -0.48 -19.12
C VAL A 1012 -8.04 0.34 -20.28
N LYS A 1013 -8.76 0.36 -21.39
CA LYS A 1013 -8.46 1.24 -22.54
C LYS A 1013 -9.73 2.03 -22.88
N GLU A 1014 -9.60 3.36 -22.94
CA GLU A 1014 -10.71 4.27 -23.26
C GLU A 1014 -11.98 4.07 -22.40
N GLY A 1015 -11.79 3.62 -21.15
CA GLY A 1015 -12.87 3.37 -20.20
C GLY A 1015 -13.56 2.01 -20.34
N ILE A 1016 -13.11 1.16 -21.26
CA ILE A 1016 -13.60 -0.21 -21.50
C ILE A 1016 -12.70 -1.21 -20.77
N TYR A 1017 -13.31 -2.25 -20.20
CA TYR A 1017 -12.64 -3.35 -19.49
C TYR A 1017 -12.28 -4.50 -20.42
N TYR A 1018 -11.00 -4.88 -20.41
CA TYR A 1018 -10.45 -5.95 -21.23
C TYR A 1018 -9.82 -7.03 -20.37
N VAL A 1019 -10.26 -8.27 -20.54
CA VAL A 1019 -9.67 -9.47 -19.93
C VAL A 1019 -9.01 -10.33 -21.00
N PHE A 1020 -8.06 -11.17 -20.62
CA PHE A 1020 -7.26 -11.96 -21.57
C PHE A 1020 -7.56 -13.44 -21.43
N ILE A 1021 -8.05 -14.05 -22.52
CA ILE A 1021 -8.27 -15.50 -22.60
C ILE A 1021 -6.94 -16.18 -22.93
N GLU A 1022 -6.59 -17.21 -22.18
CA GLU A 1022 -5.43 -18.08 -22.40
C GLU A 1022 -5.79 -19.36 -23.16
N GLY A 1023 -7.03 -19.82 -23.03
CA GLY A 1023 -7.50 -21.05 -23.66
C GLY A 1023 -9.02 -21.17 -23.69
N ILE A 1024 -9.50 -22.07 -24.56
CA ILE A 1024 -10.91 -22.47 -24.60
C ILE A 1024 -10.96 -24.00 -24.55
N THR A 1025 -11.79 -24.55 -23.67
CA THR A 1025 -12.09 -25.98 -23.63
C THR A 1025 -13.54 -26.24 -24.02
N LEU A 1026 -13.82 -27.39 -24.62
CA LEU A 1026 -15.18 -27.87 -24.87
C LEU A 1026 -15.27 -29.35 -24.47
N GLY A 1027 -16.12 -29.67 -23.50
CA GLY A 1027 -16.22 -31.01 -22.94
C GLY A 1027 -14.92 -31.51 -22.27
N GLY A 1028 -14.17 -30.59 -21.67
CA GLY A 1028 -12.88 -30.87 -21.03
C GLY A 1028 -11.71 -31.01 -22.01
N GLN A 1029 -11.94 -30.95 -23.32
CA GLN A 1029 -10.89 -30.96 -24.32
C GLN A 1029 -10.44 -29.53 -24.65
N VAL A 1030 -9.14 -29.26 -24.50
CA VAL A 1030 -8.51 -27.99 -24.93
C VAL A 1030 -8.56 -27.89 -26.46
N LEU A 1031 -9.09 -26.78 -26.96
CA LEU A 1031 -9.19 -26.53 -28.39
C LEU A 1031 -7.82 -26.11 -28.96
N ASN A 1032 -7.46 -26.66 -30.12
CA ASN A 1032 -6.20 -26.33 -30.80
C ASN A 1032 -6.32 -24.99 -31.56
N ILE A 1033 -6.30 -23.90 -30.81
CA ILE A 1033 -6.32 -22.53 -31.33
C ILE A 1033 -4.86 -22.08 -31.50
N LYS A 1034 -4.53 -21.49 -32.65
CA LYS A 1034 -3.18 -20.98 -32.90
C LYS A 1034 -2.80 -19.96 -31.83
N GLN A 1035 -1.59 -20.08 -31.28
CA GLN A 1035 -1.11 -19.13 -30.28
C GLN A 1035 -1.19 -17.70 -30.78
N GLU A 1036 -0.88 -17.45 -32.05
CA GLU A 1036 -1.01 -16.13 -32.71
C GLU A 1036 -2.44 -15.55 -32.63
N ALA A 1037 -3.48 -16.39 -32.73
CA ALA A 1037 -4.88 -15.97 -32.65
C ALA A 1037 -5.26 -15.60 -31.21
N ILE A 1038 -4.84 -16.40 -30.24
CA ILE A 1038 -5.02 -16.14 -28.80
C ILE A 1038 -4.23 -14.88 -28.41
N THR A 1039 -2.98 -14.76 -28.86
CA THR A 1039 -2.17 -13.56 -28.64
C THR A 1039 -2.70 -12.38 -29.43
N THR A 1040 -3.39 -12.54 -30.56
CA THR A 1040 -4.04 -11.42 -31.26
C THR A 1040 -5.18 -10.86 -30.41
N MET A 1041 -5.92 -11.72 -29.71
CA MET A 1041 -6.83 -11.28 -28.64
C MET A 1041 -6.04 -10.58 -27.53
N SER A 1042 -4.84 -11.04 -27.16
CA SER A 1042 -4.00 -10.37 -26.15
C SER A 1042 -3.35 -9.04 -26.58
N TYR A 1043 -2.94 -8.90 -27.84
CA TYR A 1043 -2.11 -7.79 -28.34
C TYR A 1043 -2.92 -6.71 -29.05
N LYS A 1044 -4.13 -7.01 -29.57
CA LYS A 1044 -4.91 -6.01 -30.30
C LYS A 1044 -6.05 -5.38 -29.50
N GLN A 1045 -6.68 -6.06 -28.54
CA GLN A 1045 -7.82 -5.51 -27.78
C GLN A 1045 -8.47 -6.43 -26.72
N GLY A 1046 -7.77 -7.38 -26.09
CA GLY A 1046 -8.37 -8.29 -25.08
C GLY A 1046 -9.72 -8.91 -25.49
N VAL A 1047 -10.51 -9.28 -24.49
CA VAL A 1047 -11.93 -9.64 -24.60
C VAL A 1047 -12.71 -8.76 -23.65
N VAL A 1048 -13.84 -8.21 -24.10
CA VAL A 1048 -14.71 -7.41 -23.23
C VAL A 1048 -15.77 -8.30 -22.60
N LEU A 1049 -15.83 -8.33 -21.27
CA LEU A 1049 -17.00 -8.84 -20.54
C LEU A 1049 -18.06 -7.73 -20.56
N ASP A 1050 -18.96 -7.78 -21.54
CA ASP A 1050 -19.87 -6.68 -21.83
C ASP A 1050 -21.28 -6.98 -21.33
N THR A 1051 -21.84 -6.08 -20.52
CA THR A 1051 -23.24 -6.15 -20.09
C THR A 1051 -24.20 -5.57 -21.13
N GLY A 1052 -23.66 -4.87 -22.15
CA GLY A 1052 -24.42 -4.27 -23.25
C GLY A 1052 -24.78 -5.23 -24.38
N ALA A 1053 -24.17 -6.42 -24.45
CA ALA A 1053 -24.42 -7.44 -25.48
C ALA A 1053 -25.01 -8.71 -24.86
N GLU A 1054 -26.04 -9.29 -25.49
CA GLU A 1054 -26.60 -10.56 -25.05
C GLU A 1054 -25.80 -11.74 -25.62
N LEU A 1055 -25.47 -11.67 -26.92
CA LEU A 1055 -24.68 -12.66 -27.64
C LEU A 1055 -23.18 -12.36 -27.53
N SER A 1056 -22.36 -13.41 -27.63
CA SER A 1056 -20.90 -13.29 -27.63
C SER A 1056 -20.36 -13.15 -29.05
N PHE A 1057 -19.22 -12.47 -29.20
CA PHE A 1057 -18.48 -12.31 -30.45
C PHE A 1057 -17.04 -12.78 -30.27
N LEU A 1058 -16.58 -13.73 -31.09
CA LEU A 1058 -15.19 -14.18 -31.05
C LEU A 1058 -14.47 -13.91 -32.37
N TYR A 1059 -13.20 -13.52 -32.26
CA TYR A 1059 -12.34 -13.27 -33.39
C TYR A 1059 -12.33 -14.47 -34.36
N THR A 1060 -12.36 -14.17 -35.66
CA THR A 1060 -12.59 -15.14 -36.75
C THR A 1060 -11.82 -16.44 -36.58
N GLU A 1061 -10.52 -16.37 -36.28
CA GLU A 1061 -9.65 -17.55 -36.14
C GLU A 1061 -10.01 -18.44 -34.93
N VAL A 1062 -10.52 -17.85 -33.86
CA VAL A 1062 -10.95 -18.56 -32.64
C VAL A 1062 -12.33 -19.16 -32.84
N PHE A 1063 -13.23 -18.37 -33.45
CA PHE A 1063 -14.58 -18.79 -33.78
C PHE A 1063 -14.60 -20.02 -34.70
N ASP A 1064 -13.72 -20.06 -35.71
CA ASP A 1064 -13.66 -21.18 -36.65
C ASP A 1064 -13.30 -22.51 -35.97
N VAL A 1065 -12.34 -22.49 -35.05
CA VAL A 1065 -11.93 -23.68 -34.28
C VAL A 1065 -13.07 -24.14 -33.37
N LEU A 1066 -13.69 -23.20 -32.64
CA LEU A 1066 -14.79 -23.50 -31.74
C LEU A 1066 -16.01 -24.06 -32.51
N LYS A 1067 -16.40 -23.43 -33.62
CA LYS A 1067 -17.50 -23.88 -34.47
C LYS A 1067 -17.27 -25.30 -34.98
N ALA A 1068 -16.05 -25.62 -35.44
CA ALA A 1068 -15.72 -26.95 -35.95
C ALA A 1068 -15.87 -28.03 -34.86
N GLU A 1069 -15.43 -27.75 -33.63
CA GLU A 1069 -15.59 -28.71 -32.53
C GLU A 1069 -17.05 -28.84 -32.08
N VAL A 1070 -17.81 -27.73 -32.02
CA VAL A 1070 -19.26 -27.78 -31.73
C VAL A 1070 -19.99 -28.64 -32.77
N VAL A 1071 -19.72 -28.46 -34.06
CA VAL A 1071 -20.31 -29.28 -35.14
C VAL A 1071 -19.98 -30.77 -34.96
N LYS A 1072 -18.73 -31.09 -34.61
CA LYS A 1072 -18.28 -32.47 -34.38
C LYS A 1072 -19.01 -33.13 -33.22
N LEU A 1073 -19.26 -32.40 -32.13
CA LEU A 1073 -19.95 -32.93 -30.94
C LEU A 1073 -21.47 -32.91 -31.07
N ALA A 1074 -22.04 -31.94 -31.77
CA ALA A 1074 -23.47 -31.72 -31.88
C ALA A 1074 -24.13 -32.61 -32.94
N ASN A 1075 -23.55 -32.73 -34.14
CA ASN A 1075 -24.19 -33.44 -35.26
C ASN A 1075 -24.55 -34.91 -34.99
N PRO A 1076 -23.84 -35.66 -34.13
CA PRO A 1076 -24.25 -37.01 -33.73
C PRO A 1076 -25.56 -37.07 -32.92
N ILE A 1077 -25.93 -35.99 -32.24
CA ILE A 1077 -27.05 -35.95 -31.27
C ILE A 1077 -28.11 -34.88 -31.60
N LEU A 1078 -27.79 -33.90 -32.45
CA LEU A 1078 -28.65 -32.79 -32.85
C LEU A 1078 -28.86 -32.78 -34.36
N GLN A 1079 -30.08 -32.44 -34.79
CA GLN A 1079 -30.41 -32.28 -36.21
C GLN A 1079 -30.10 -30.85 -36.67
N GLN A 1080 -29.02 -30.65 -37.42
CA GLN A 1080 -28.66 -29.35 -37.99
C GLN A 1080 -29.69 -28.87 -39.02
N VAL A 1081 -30.00 -27.56 -39.01
CA VAL A 1081 -30.91 -26.89 -39.96
C VAL A 1081 -30.25 -25.65 -40.57
N PRO A 1082 -30.76 -25.12 -41.70
CA PRO A 1082 -30.25 -23.87 -42.27
C PRO A 1082 -30.26 -22.73 -41.25
N ALA A 1083 -29.12 -22.07 -41.06
CA ALA A 1083 -28.96 -20.99 -40.09
C ALA A 1083 -29.37 -19.63 -40.70
N PRO A 1084 -30.26 -18.86 -40.04
CA PRO A 1084 -30.57 -17.50 -40.46
C PRO A 1084 -29.43 -16.55 -40.08
N SER A 1085 -29.10 -15.60 -40.96
CA SER A 1085 -28.11 -14.54 -40.67
C SER A 1085 -28.50 -13.75 -39.41
N PRO A 1086 -27.56 -13.43 -38.49
CA PRO A 1086 -26.11 -13.63 -38.55
C PRO A 1086 -25.62 -14.97 -37.98
N TYR A 1087 -26.52 -15.87 -37.56
CA TYR A 1087 -26.14 -17.17 -37.02
C TYR A 1087 -25.49 -18.06 -38.07
N GLU A 1088 -24.45 -18.81 -37.67
CA GLU A 1088 -23.76 -19.75 -38.56
C GLU A 1088 -24.07 -21.23 -38.24
N LEU A 1089 -24.74 -21.51 -37.13
CA LEU A 1089 -25.00 -22.88 -36.66
C LEU A 1089 -26.32 -22.96 -35.90
N CYS A 1090 -27.27 -23.76 -36.41
CA CYS A 1090 -28.60 -23.94 -35.82
C CYS A 1090 -29.07 -25.39 -35.91
N TYR A 1091 -29.93 -25.78 -34.96
CA TYR A 1091 -30.44 -27.13 -34.81
C TYR A 1091 -31.95 -27.13 -34.57
N ARG A 1092 -32.62 -28.21 -34.97
CA ARG A 1092 -34.05 -28.43 -34.73
C ARG A 1092 -34.28 -28.87 -33.28
N GLY A 1093 -35.30 -28.30 -32.66
CA GLY A 1093 -35.76 -28.63 -31.31
C GLY A 1093 -35.83 -27.42 -30.37
N ALA A 1094 -35.75 -27.69 -29.09
CA ALA A 1094 -35.69 -26.75 -27.99
C ALA A 1094 -34.39 -26.96 -27.18
N VAL A 1095 -33.77 -25.87 -26.74
CA VAL A 1095 -32.48 -25.91 -26.01
C VAL A 1095 -32.56 -26.76 -24.73
N ASP A 1096 -33.68 -26.70 -24.02
CA ASP A 1096 -33.92 -27.39 -22.75
C ASP A 1096 -34.11 -28.91 -22.89
N ARG A 1097 -34.40 -29.39 -24.10
CA ARG A 1097 -34.63 -30.81 -24.40
C ARG A 1097 -33.51 -31.40 -25.24
N GLU A 1098 -33.31 -30.89 -26.44
CA GLU A 1098 -32.39 -31.49 -27.42
C GLU A 1098 -30.93 -31.19 -27.09
N ALA A 1099 -30.59 -29.98 -26.63
CA ALA A 1099 -29.22 -29.64 -26.21
C ALA A 1099 -28.89 -30.06 -24.76
N ARG A 1100 -29.81 -30.76 -24.08
CA ARG A 1100 -29.62 -31.23 -22.72
C ARG A 1100 -28.50 -32.28 -22.67
N GLY A 1101 -27.44 -31.98 -21.91
CA GLY A 1101 -26.26 -32.84 -21.82
C GLY A 1101 -25.21 -32.59 -22.91
N PHE A 1102 -25.40 -31.56 -23.75
CA PHE A 1102 -24.30 -31.06 -24.58
C PHE A 1102 -23.14 -30.60 -23.68
N PRO A 1103 -21.87 -30.88 -24.03
CA PRO A 1103 -20.74 -30.56 -23.18
C PRO A 1103 -20.58 -29.05 -22.95
N ALA A 1104 -20.26 -28.65 -21.72
CA ALA A 1104 -19.98 -27.26 -21.39
C ALA A 1104 -18.67 -26.78 -22.04
N MET A 1105 -18.62 -25.49 -22.36
CA MET A 1105 -17.40 -24.79 -22.78
C MET A 1105 -16.79 -24.08 -21.58
N ALA A 1106 -15.47 -24.00 -21.46
CA ALA A 1106 -14.84 -23.11 -20.48
C ALA A 1106 -13.91 -22.12 -21.19
N LEU A 1107 -14.09 -20.83 -20.89
CA LEU A 1107 -13.15 -19.77 -21.22
C LEU A 1107 -12.12 -19.70 -20.09
N GLN A 1108 -10.86 -19.98 -20.39
CA GLN A 1108 -9.77 -20.01 -19.42
C GLN A 1108 -9.02 -18.68 -19.47
N PHE A 1109 -8.82 -18.07 -18.31
CA PHE A 1109 -8.11 -16.82 -18.13
C PHE A 1109 -6.85 -17.04 -17.29
N ALA A 1110 -5.97 -16.04 -17.27
CA ALA A 1110 -4.76 -16.07 -16.47
C ALA A 1110 -5.07 -16.33 -14.98
N ARG A 1111 -4.13 -16.99 -14.29
CA ARG A 1111 -4.19 -17.34 -12.86
C ARG A 1111 -5.29 -18.32 -12.47
N GLY A 1112 -5.79 -19.10 -13.43
CA GLY A 1112 -6.73 -20.21 -13.17
C GLY A 1112 -8.20 -19.82 -13.16
N ALA A 1113 -8.53 -18.53 -13.33
CA ALA A 1113 -9.91 -18.09 -13.43
C ALA A 1113 -10.57 -18.63 -14.70
N GLU A 1114 -11.83 -19.07 -14.60
CA GLU A 1114 -12.58 -19.60 -15.74
C GLU A 1114 -14.06 -19.20 -15.73
N VAL A 1115 -14.65 -19.11 -16.92
CA VAL A 1115 -16.09 -19.02 -17.12
C VAL A 1115 -16.57 -20.25 -17.87
N THR A 1116 -17.22 -21.15 -17.16
CA THR A 1116 -17.93 -22.30 -17.72
C THR A 1116 -19.28 -21.88 -18.29
N VAL A 1117 -19.47 -22.07 -19.57
CA VAL A 1117 -20.70 -21.79 -20.33
C VAL A 1117 -21.44 -23.09 -20.61
N ASP A 1118 -22.64 -23.20 -20.06
CA ASP A 1118 -23.53 -24.34 -20.25
C ASP A 1118 -24.28 -24.30 -21.59
N ASN A 1119 -25.18 -25.26 -21.82
CA ASN A 1119 -25.98 -25.31 -23.03
C ASN A 1119 -26.90 -24.08 -23.20
N PHE A 1120 -27.38 -23.47 -22.11
CA PHE A 1120 -28.22 -22.27 -22.17
C PHE A 1120 -27.43 -21.00 -22.45
N GLY A 1121 -26.12 -20.99 -22.18
CA GLY A 1121 -25.22 -19.92 -22.58
C GLY A 1121 -24.61 -20.11 -23.97
N LEU A 1122 -24.46 -21.36 -24.42
CA LEU A 1122 -23.95 -21.70 -25.75
C LEU A 1122 -25.01 -21.64 -26.85
N PHE A 1123 -26.29 -21.83 -26.51
CA PHE A 1123 -27.38 -21.87 -27.49
C PHE A 1123 -28.55 -20.96 -27.12
N LYS A 1124 -29.06 -20.22 -28.11
CA LYS A 1124 -30.25 -19.35 -28.01
C LYS A 1124 -31.41 -19.98 -28.76
N GLN A 1125 -32.59 -20.05 -28.12
CA GLN A 1125 -33.82 -20.43 -28.80
C GLN A 1125 -34.26 -19.32 -29.78
N VAL A 1126 -34.41 -19.65 -31.07
CA VAL A 1126 -34.73 -18.68 -32.14
C VAL A 1126 -36.18 -18.80 -32.60
N THR A 1127 -36.73 -20.00 -32.72
CA THR A 1127 -38.17 -20.23 -32.95
C THR A 1127 -38.68 -21.25 -31.94
N GLY A 1128 -39.97 -21.64 -31.99
CA GLY A 1128 -40.46 -22.71 -31.12
C GLY A 1128 -39.80 -24.09 -31.38
N ASP A 1129 -39.14 -24.26 -32.52
CA ASP A 1129 -38.58 -25.53 -33.00
C ASP A 1129 -37.15 -25.42 -33.57
N VAL A 1130 -36.48 -24.27 -33.41
CA VAL A 1130 -35.09 -24.04 -33.83
C VAL A 1130 -34.34 -23.25 -32.77
N PHE A 1131 -33.12 -23.71 -32.45
CA PHE A 1131 -32.16 -22.98 -31.62
C PHE A 1131 -30.80 -22.87 -32.33
N CYS A 1132 -30.05 -21.81 -32.02
CA CYS A 1132 -28.82 -21.45 -32.70
C CYS A 1132 -27.68 -21.22 -31.73
N PHE A 1133 -26.44 -21.39 -32.22
CA PHE A 1133 -25.22 -21.10 -31.47
C PHE A 1133 -25.13 -19.62 -31.13
N ALA A 1134 -24.99 -19.29 -29.84
CA ALA A 1134 -25.07 -17.93 -29.31
C ALA A 1134 -23.75 -17.13 -29.40
N VAL A 1135 -22.75 -17.67 -30.10
CA VAL A 1135 -21.49 -17.00 -30.40
C VAL A 1135 -21.48 -16.62 -31.89
N LEU A 1136 -21.12 -15.38 -32.18
CA LEU A 1136 -21.01 -14.82 -33.52
C LEU A 1136 -19.54 -14.54 -33.88
N ARG A 1137 -19.27 -14.47 -35.17
CA ARG A 1137 -17.94 -14.16 -35.72
C ARG A 1137 -17.69 -12.66 -35.75
N THR A 1138 -16.46 -12.24 -35.47
CA THR A 1138 -15.99 -10.85 -35.61
C THR A 1138 -14.58 -10.80 -36.21
N GLY A 1139 -14.26 -9.70 -36.91
CA GLY A 1139 -12.92 -9.39 -37.40
C GLY A 1139 -12.24 -8.24 -36.63
N THR A 1140 -12.90 -7.69 -35.61
CA THR A 1140 -12.48 -6.49 -34.88
C THR A 1140 -12.27 -6.82 -33.40
N ILE A 1141 -13.28 -6.62 -32.57
CA ILE A 1141 -13.25 -6.80 -31.11
C ILE A 1141 -14.02 -8.05 -30.70
N SER A 1142 -13.49 -8.79 -29.72
CA SER A 1142 -14.16 -9.94 -29.11
C SER A 1142 -14.91 -9.53 -27.84
N ILE A 1143 -16.12 -10.08 -27.68
CA ILE A 1143 -17.06 -9.77 -26.60
C ILE A 1143 -17.59 -11.07 -26.01
N VAL A 1144 -17.57 -11.20 -24.70
CA VAL A 1144 -18.32 -12.23 -23.97
C VAL A 1144 -19.61 -11.57 -23.50
N GLY A 1145 -20.74 -11.94 -24.11
CA GLY A 1145 -22.05 -11.36 -23.81
C GLY A 1145 -22.74 -12.01 -22.60
N MET A 1146 -23.87 -11.46 -22.20
CA MET A 1146 -24.60 -11.88 -21.01
C MET A 1146 -25.03 -13.36 -21.00
N MET A 1147 -25.28 -13.98 -22.16
CA MET A 1147 -25.57 -15.42 -22.22
C MET A 1147 -24.39 -16.28 -21.77
N ALA A 1148 -23.15 -15.82 -21.92
CA ALA A 1148 -21.99 -16.57 -21.45
C ALA A 1148 -21.65 -16.29 -19.97
N GLN A 1149 -22.18 -15.20 -19.39
CA GLN A 1149 -21.87 -14.75 -18.03
C GLN A 1149 -22.91 -15.15 -16.97
N GLN A 1150 -24.04 -15.73 -17.39
CA GLN A 1150 -25.09 -16.18 -16.47
C GLN A 1150 -24.59 -17.27 -15.50
N GLY A 1151 -25.08 -17.25 -14.26
CA GLY A 1151 -24.65 -18.16 -13.20
C GLY A 1151 -23.29 -17.82 -12.58
N TYR A 1152 -22.78 -16.62 -12.84
CA TYR A 1152 -21.54 -16.11 -12.25
C TYR A 1152 -21.78 -14.82 -11.48
N ASN A 1153 -21.06 -14.66 -10.37
CA ASN A 1153 -20.73 -13.36 -9.81
C ASN A 1153 -19.47 -12.85 -10.52
N VAL A 1154 -19.64 -11.79 -11.30
CA VAL A 1154 -18.54 -11.11 -11.99
C VAL A 1154 -18.20 -9.87 -11.18
N GLY A 1155 -17.08 -9.92 -10.46
CA GLY A 1155 -16.64 -8.87 -9.55
C GLY A 1155 -15.46 -8.09 -10.10
N TYR A 1156 -15.57 -6.77 -10.17
CA TYR A 1156 -14.51 -5.87 -10.62
C TYR A 1156 -13.90 -5.17 -9.43
N ASP A 1157 -12.58 -5.32 -9.27
CA ASP A 1157 -11.76 -4.46 -8.41
C ASP A 1157 -10.89 -3.57 -9.29
N LEU A 1158 -11.36 -2.34 -9.50
CA LEU A 1158 -10.71 -1.38 -10.40
C LEU A 1158 -9.39 -0.85 -9.84
N ARG A 1159 -9.16 -0.99 -8.53
CA ARG A 1159 -7.89 -0.62 -7.89
C ARG A 1159 -6.87 -1.74 -8.01
N ALA A 1160 -7.28 -2.97 -7.76
CA ALA A 1160 -6.43 -4.14 -7.96
C ALA A 1160 -6.19 -4.45 -9.44
N ARG A 1161 -7.01 -3.88 -10.34
CA ARG A 1161 -7.06 -4.23 -11.77
C ARG A 1161 -7.31 -5.72 -11.95
N GLU A 1162 -8.29 -6.22 -11.22
CA GLU A 1162 -8.68 -7.62 -11.25
C GLU A 1162 -10.19 -7.76 -11.50
N VAL A 1163 -10.54 -8.84 -12.20
CA VAL A 1163 -11.91 -9.35 -12.31
C VAL A 1163 -11.96 -10.72 -11.65
N TYR A 1164 -12.85 -10.85 -10.68
CA TYR A 1164 -13.14 -12.05 -9.90
C TYR A 1164 -14.31 -12.79 -10.56
N LEU A 1165 -14.13 -14.09 -10.78
CA LEU A 1165 -15.09 -14.94 -11.47
C LEU A 1165 -15.43 -16.14 -10.58
N GLN A 1166 -16.66 -16.14 -10.06
CA GLN A 1166 -17.19 -17.25 -9.26
C GLN A 1166 -18.49 -17.75 -9.84
N SER A 1167 -18.57 -19.05 -10.14
CA SER A 1167 -19.85 -19.70 -10.40
C SER A 1167 -20.68 -19.72 -9.10
N MET A 1168 -21.89 -19.16 -9.14
CA MET A 1168 -22.83 -19.18 -8.02
C MET A 1168 -24.28 -18.92 -8.42
N ASP A 1169 -25.23 -19.37 -7.60
CA ASP A 1169 -26.63 -18.95 -7.70
C ASP A 1169 -26.80 -17.56 -7.08
N CYS A 1170 -27.34 -16.61 -7.85
CA CYS A 1170 -27.53 -15.23 -7.41
C CYS A 1170 -28.51 -15.10 -6.23
N GLN A 1171 -29.31 -16.14 -5.93
CA GLN A 1171 -30.13 -16.23 -4.73
C GLN A 1171 -29.32 -16.21 -3.42
N ILE A 1172 -28.07 -16.66 -3.46
CA ILE A 1172 -27.21 -16.80 -2.27
C ILE A 1172 -26.59 -15.45 -1.88
N LEU A 1173 -26.61 -14.46 -2.78
CA LEU A 1173 -26.08 -13.14 -2.47
C LEU A 1173 -26.90 -12.49 -1.34
N PRO A 1174 -26.25 -12.07 -0.24
CA PRO A 1174 -26.94 -11.51 0.91
C PRO A 1174 -27.68 -10.22 0.54
N ASP A 1175 -28.86 -10.03 1.13
CA ASP A 1175 -29.57 -8.75 1.17
C ASP A 1175 -28.85 -7.81 2.15
N SER A 1176 -27.66 -7.33 1.76
CA SER A 1176 -26.83 -6.41 2.56
C SER A 1176 -27.55 -5.09 2.86
#